data_AF-A0AB34IZU5-F1
#
_entry.id   AF-A0AB34IZU5-F1
#
_cell.length_a   1.000
_cell.length_b   1.000
_cell.length_c   1.000
_cell.angle_alpha   90.00
_cell.angle_beta   90.00
_cell.angle_gamma   90.00
#
_symmetry.space_group_name_H-M   'P 1'
#
loop_
_entity.id
_entity.type
_entity.pdbx_description
1 polymer ?
#
loop_
_entity_poly.entity_id
_entity_poly.type
_entity_poly.pdbx_seq_one_letter_code
_entity_poly.pdbx_strand_id
1 'polypeptide(L)'
;MPPAPRRRASRPPPPRRVGPLLLLTAGIRHTAASSAARPAPLPSSSSPPKLTKLHFVRAANRTLRPSRRLSPLSEGARLEGDLHTLGYFAADVCVGSLERHASFRLIVDTGSALMALPCEGCARCGSHGGARYDVHRGGGRAYTCNAPPHGMSCTGCFGGECGYSLSYTEGSSIRGHMVEDTVVFASPAGPHAVPVTFGCQTYESGLFYSQRADGIVGFSPSGSFGRTLHERLVDATHCPDVFSICLADEVGALVLGGGLPAEIGAPWLPLGPASRAYEVELQDVVVDGKSVGAPASIYRGTIVDSGTTFTYLPPTAYIAARDRFRTRCPWGDCQLRAAKGEYPDDYCYSMSADEMRRFPPYELLFAGGLRLHFPPAQYAFEMRRGVWCLGVYNNERSGAVLGGATMRHHEVIFDRRRRRVAFVPSDCAALHRGERSSVLLGGYGMSGCAASYGPSSPPRPPAPPPPPPAPPPPPAAPPPPRPPRLPPAPPAPPPPPPPPPHPPGWAPPPPLAASLRAAWRAAVGAAAAPLRAAPAAWALAALAGCALAAAALAYALLAADDELSRGEEAAAARRGAGAARGKLRVRWLLPKRLLPRRAPPEEGGEGEGLCAPPRGGGAERVSVVLPCEARETLSLRTASGERVCIPLVERASAGQALSFSVQSLMAAATAQNLSTEGLEDVRSGNIEVCAG
;
A
#
# COMPACT_ATOMS: atom_id res chain seq x y z
N MET A 1 28.93 -44.92 45.49
CA MET A 1 27.75 -44.80 46.37
C MET A 1 26.48 -44.70 45.49
N PRO A 2 25.33 -45.27 45.89
CA PRO A 2 24.01 -45.10 45.25
C PRO A 2 23.37 -43.73 45.61
N PRO A 3 22.14 -43.33 45.18
CA PRO A 3 21.03 -44.02 44.46
C PRO A 3 20.80 -43.43 43.03
N ALA A 4 19.66 -43.49 42.30
CA ALA A 4 18.25 -43.90 42.53
C ALA A 4 17.54 -44.40 41.23
N PRO A 5 16.39 -45.12 41.31
CA PRO A 5 15.75 -45.75 40.15
C PRO A 5 14.64 -44.93 39.44
N ARG A 6 14.34 -45.29 38.18
CA ARG A 6 13.25 -44.73 37.33
C ARG A 6 11.98 -45.62 37.33
N ARG A 7 10.82 -45.05 36.97
CA ARG A 7 9.61 -45.78 36.54
C ARG A 7 9.28 -45.51 35.07
N ARG A 8 8.49 -46.39 34.42
CA ARG A 8 8.08 -46.34 33.01
C ARG A 8 6.60 -45.94 32.83
N ALA A 9 6.26 -45.46 31.64
CA ALA A 9 4.88 -45.22 31.18
C ALA A 9 4.29 -46.42 30.39
N SER A 10 2.97 -46.41 30.18
CA SER A 10 2.18 -47.45 29.48
C SER A 10 1.73 -47.01 28.06
N ARG A 11 1.30 -47.98 27.23
CA ARG A 11 0.82 -47.79 25.84
C ARG A 11 -0.64 -48.32 25.66
N PRO A 12 -1.39 -47.84 24.66
CA PRO A 12 -2.78 -48.26 24.38
C PRO A 12 -2.91 -49.40 23.32
N PRO A 13 -4.10 -50.04 23.22
CA PRO A 13 -4.45 -51.04 22.18
C PRO A 13 -5.21 -50.46 20.95
N PRO A 14 -5.39 -51.24 19.85
CA PRO A 14 -5.85 -50.78 18.53
C PRO A 14 -7.34 -51.08 18.16
N PRO A 15 -7.88 -50.52 17.05
CA PRO A 15 -9.30 -50.65 16.65
C PRO A 15 -9.64 -51.86 15.75
N ARG A 16 -10.95 -52.09 15.50
CA ARG A 16 -11.51 -53.09 14.55
C ARG A 16 -12.59 -52.48 13.63
N ARG A 17 -12.82 -53.11 12.47
CA ARG A 17 -13.86 -52.78 11.46
C ARG A 17 -14.99 -53.82 11.46
N VAL A 18 -16.23 -53.40 11.14
CA VAL A 18 -17.28 -54.20 10.43
C VAL A 18 -18.08 -53.25 9.52
N GLY A 19 -18.76 -53.80 8.50
CA GLY A 19 -19.47 -53.08 7.42
C GLY A 19 -20.99 -52.88 7.59
N PRO A 20 -21.75 -52.70 6.48
CA PRO A 20 -22.95 -51.85 6.44
C PRO A 20 -24.31 -52.57 6.28
N LEU A 21 -25.41 -51.81 6.41
CA LEU A 21 -26.72 -52.15 5.84
C LEU A 21 -27.48 -50.87 5.41
N LEU A 22 -28.50 -51.01 4.57
CA LEU A 22 -29.18 -49.92 3.85
C LEU A 22 -30.71 -49.90 4.12
N LEU A 23 -31.30 -48.70 4.03
CA LEU A 23 -32.69 -48.37 3.64
C LEU A 23 -33.87 -49.30 4.04
N LEU A 24 -34.88 -48.71 4.69
CA LEU A 24 -36.28 -48.76 4.21
C LEU A 24 -37.15 -47.64 4.84
N THR A 25 -38.41 -47.54 4.43
CA THR A 25 -39.20 -46.29 4.41
C THR A 25 -40.56 -46.38 5.14
N ALA A 26 -41.31 -45.26 5.05
CA ALA A 26 -42.73 -45.06 5.38
C ALA A 26 -43.06 -44.50 6.78
N GLY A 27 -44.12 -43.68 6.82
CA GLY A 27 -44.64 -43.02 8.02
C GLY A 27 -46.17 -42.98 8.03
N ILE A 28 -46.77 -42.56 9.15
CA ILE A 28 -48.23 -42.58 9.38
C ILE A 28 -48.69 -41.18 9.87
N ARG A 29 -49.97 -40.86 9.64
CA ARG A 29 -50.57 -39.52 9.80
C ARG A 29 -51.59 -39.41 10.96
N HIS A 30 -51.65 -38.21 11.54
CA HIS A 30 -52.82 -37.48 12.05
C HIS A 30 -53.58 -37.89 13.34
N THR A 31 -54.33 -36.88 13.82
CA THR A 31 -55.41 -36.79 14.83
C THR A 31 -55.06 -36.95 16.32
N ALA A 32 -55.90 -36.45 17.26
CA ALA A 32 -56.41 -35.07 17.49
C ALA A 32 -57.25 -35.03 18.80
N ALA A 33 -57.50 -33.81 19.34
CA ALA A 33 -58.49 -33.47 20.39
C ALA A 33 -58.25 -34.01 21.83
N SER A 34 -58.72 -33.37 22.93
CA SER A 34 -59.14 -31.97 23.18
C SER A 34 -59.30 -31.71 24.71
N SER A 35 -59.46 -30.44 25.11
CA SER A 35 -60.08 -29.94 26.36
C SER A 35 -59.26 -29.92 27.66
N ALA A 36 -59.38 -28.96 28.59
CA ALA A 36 -59.64 -27.50 28.49
C ALA A 36 -59.38 -26.81 29.85
N ALA A 37 -58.70 -25.65 29.88
CA ALA A 37 -58.70 -24.70 31.01
C ALA A 37 -58.25 -23.29 30.58
N ARG A 38 -58.75 -22.23 31.26
CA ARG A 38 -58.50 -20.79 30.99
C ARG A 38 -59.00 -19.95 32.21
N PRO A 39 -58.64 -18.65 32.37
CA PRO A 39 -57.55 -17.87 31.78
C PRO A 39 -56.77 -16.95 32.78
N ALA A 40 -55.84 -16.14 32.22
CA ALA A 40 -55.37 -14.80 32.69
C ALA A 40 -54.36 -14.69 33.87
N PRO A 41 -53.57 -13.59 33.97
CA PRO A 41 -53.10 -12.66 32.93
C PRO A 41 -51.55 -12.47 32.90
N LEU A 42 -51.03 -11.77 31.88
CA LEU A 42 -49.66 -11.27 31.82
C LEU A 42 -49.46 -10.00 32.67
N PRO A 43 -48.22 -9.75 33.13
CA PRO A 43 -47.55 -8.50 32.70
C PRO A 43 -46.15 -8.76 32.08
N SER A 44 -45.43 -7.68 31.77
CA SER A 44 -44.33 -7.64 30.80
C SER A 44 -42.91 -7.50 31.37
N SER A 45 -41.93 -7.87 30.54
CA SER A 45 -40.58 -7.31 30.44
C SER A 45 -39.67 -7.24 31.69
N SER A 46 -38.56 -8.01 31.68
CA SER A 46 -37.22 -7.41 31.83
C SER A 46 -36.05 -8.39 31.58
N SER A 47 -35.05 -7.89 30.85
CA SER A 47 -33.59 -8.13 30.92
C SER A 47 -33.00 -9.56 31.06
N PRO A 48 -32.12 -10.00 30.11
CA PRO A 48 -31.14 -11.07 30.37
C PRO A 48 -30.07 -10.63 31.41
N PRO A 49 -29.27 -11.56 31.97
CA PRO A 49 -28.44 -11.30 33.14
C PRO A 49 -27.36 -10.22 32.95
N LYS A 50 -27.10 -9.47 34.03
CA LYS A 50 -26.16 -8.36 34.08
C LYS A 50 -24.72 -8.83 33.85
N LEU A 51 -24.08 -8.40 32.76
CA LEU A 51 -22.61 -8.33 32.76
C LEU A 51 -22.17 -7.33 33.83
N THR A 52 -21.17 -7.73 34.63
CA THR A 52 -20.54 -6.85 35.61
C THR A 52 -19.86 -5.70 34.86
N LYS A 53 -20.27 -4.45 35.13
CA LYS A 53 -19.62 -3.28 34.54
C LYS A 53 -18.15 -3.25 34.96
N LEU A 54 -17.24 -3.38 33.99
CA LEU A 54 -15.85 -2.96 34.17
C LEU A 54 -15.84 -1.43 34.33
N HIS A 55 -15.80 -0.99 35.58
CA HIS A 55 -15.55 0.40 35.91
C HIS A 55 -14.09 0.71 35.56
N PHE A 56 -13.88 1.32 34.39
CA PHE A 56 -12.63 2.02 34.11
C PHE A 56 -12.48 3.15 35.12
N VAL A 57 -11.65 2.91 36.15
CA VAL A 57 -11.18 3.96 37.03
C VAL A 57 -10.40 4.93 36.15
N ARG A 58 -10.99 6.10 35.90
CA ARG A 58 -10.36 7.20 35.17
C ARG A 58 -9.07 7.54 35.90
N ALA A 59 -7.93 7.12 35.34
CA ALA A 59 -6.63 7.25 36.00
C ALA A 59 -6.43 8.71 36.40
N ALA A 60 -6.26 8.96 37.70
CA ALA A 60 -6.18 10.32 38.21
C ALA A 60 -4.97 11.02 37.60
N ASN A 61 -5.13 12.30 37.24
CA ASN A 61 -4.06 13.15 36.72
C ASN A 61 -2.96 13.33 37.77
N ARG A 62 -2.05 12.36 37.90
CA ARG A 62 -0.76 12.55 38.55
C ARG A 62 0.07 13.44 37.64
N THR A 63 0.19 14.70 38.02
CA THR A 63 1.15 15.65 37.47
C THR A 63 2.56 15.09 37.66
N LEU A 64 3.07 14.42 36.62
CA LEU A 64 4.43 13.90 36.61
C LEU A 64 5.42 15.06 36.71
N ARG A 65 6.29 15.01 37.73
CA ARG A 65 7.32 16.03 37.93
C ARG A 65 8.30 16.01 36.75
N PRO A 66 8.61 17.16 36.10
CA PRO A 66 9.46 17.20 34.93
C PRO A 66 10.95 17.05 35.31
N SER A 67 11.43 15.82 35.47
CA SER A 67 12.87 15.46 35.43
C SER A 67 13.13 13.97 35.29
N ARG A 68 12.84 13.42 34.10
CA ARG A 68 13.87 12.67 33.38
C ARG A 68 14.12 13.43 32.08
N ARG A 69 15.38 13.54 31.64
CA ARG A 69 15.64 13.87 30.25
C ARG A 69 15.04 12.73 29.45
N LEU A 70 14.07 13.02 28.57
CA LEU A 70 13.67 12.04 27.56
C LEU A 70 14.94 11.72 26.78
N SER A 71 15.27 10.43 26.65
CA SER A 71 16.20 10.03 25.60
C SER A 71 15.55 10.47 24.29
N PRO A 72 16.19 11.35 23.49
CA PRO A 72 15.76 11.54 22.13
C PRO A 72 15.73 10.18 21.45
N LEU A 73 14.84 9.99 20.49
CA LEU A 73 15.06 8.96 19.49
C LEU A 73 16.47 9.15 18.92
N SER A 74 17.15 8.04 18.61
CA SER A 74 18.35 8.10 17.75
C SER A 74 18.01 8.94 16.53
N GLU A 75 18.86 9.91 16.19
CA GLU A 75 18.57 10.94 15.18
C GLU A 75 18.11 10.35 13.84
N GLY A 76 18.59 9.15 13.52
CA GLY A 76 18.19 8.38 12.34
C GLY A 76 16.82 7.67 12.37
N ALA A 77 16.00 7.83 13.41
CA ALA A 77 14.77 7.03 13.59
C ALA A 77 13.53 7.57 12.85
N ARG A 78 13.66 8.60 12.02
CA ARG A 78 12.53 9.25 11.34
C ARG A 78 12.18 8.55 10.04
N LEU A 79 10.88 8.48 9.76
CA LEU A 79 10.32 8.14 8.45
C LEU A 79 9.57 9.34 7.88
N GLU A 80 9.73 9.57 6.57
CA GLU A 80 8.89 10.46 5.77
C GLU A 80 8.03 9.61 4.83
N GLY A 81 6.80 10.03 4.55
CA GLY A 81 5.88 9.26 3.71
C GLY A 81 4.48 9.82 3.72
N ASP A 82 3.58 9.17 3.00
CA ASP A 82 2.16 9.57 2.93
C ASP A 82 1.36 8.38 2.37
N LEU A 83 0.39 7.85 3.12
CA LEU A 83 -0.45 6.73 2.65
C LEU A 83 -1.46 7.11 1.55
N HIS A 84 -1.62 8.39 1.27
CA HIS A 84 -2.65 8.93 0.38
C HIS A 84 -2.04 9.55 -0.88
N THR A 85 -0.84 10.14 -0.80
CA THR A 85 -0.14 10.70 -1.99
C THR A 85 1.10 9.93 -2.45
N LEU A 86 1.70 9.08 -1.60
CA LEU A 86 2.87 8.26 -1.96
C LEU A 86 2.58 6.76 -1.93
N GLY A 87 1.71 6.31 -1.02
CA GLY A 87 1.40 4.91 -0.74
C GLY A 87 2.36 4.22 0.23
N TYR A 88 3.44 4.89 0.65
CA TYR A 88 4.50 4.29 1.46
C TYR A 88 5.14 5.27 2.45
N PHE A 89 5.95 4.71 3.36
CA PHE A 89 6.93 5.43 4.17
C PHE A 89 8.34 4.97 3.83
N ALA A 90 9.29 5.91 3.85
CA ALA A 90 10.69 5.70 3.54
C ALA A 90 11.60 6.20 4.67
N ALA A 91 12.75 5.56 4.81
CA ALA A 91 13.84 5.98 5.68
C ALA A 91 15.00 6.51 4.83
N ASP A 92 15.72 7.51 5.34
CA ASP A 92 16.99 7.91 4.77
C ASP A 92 18.09 6.95 5.24
N VAL A 93 18.75 6.29 4.29
CA VAL A 93 19.74 5.22 4.53
C VAL A 93 21.10 5.65 4.01
N CYS A 94 22.08 5.65 4.90
CA CYS A 94 23.43 6.12 4.64
C CYS A 94 24.31 4.96 4.18
N VAL A 95 24.71 4.93 2.90
CA VAL A 95 25.48 3.83 2.28
C VAL A 95 26.87 4.31 1.86
N GLY A 96 27.89 3.52 2.14
CA GLY A 96 29.32 3.82 1.96
C GLY A 96 30.05 4.03 3.28
N SER A 97 31.37 4.19 3.21
CA SER A 97 32.23 4.44 4.39
C SER A 97 31.85 5.71 5.17
N LEU A 98 32.18 5.80 6.47
CA LEU A 98 31.87 6.97 7.31
C LEU A 98 32.33 8.31 6.70
N GLU A 99 33.50 8.34 6.05
CA GLU A 99 34.05 9.52 5.37
C GLU A 99 33.43 9.80 4.00
N ARG A 100 32.90 8.78 3.33
CA ARG A 100 32.40 8.81 1.95
C ARG A 100 31.15 7.94 1.83
N HIS A 101 30.06 8.41 2.44
CA HIS A 101 28.73 7.83 2.31
C HIS A 101 27.82 8.78 1.51
N ALA A 102 26.73 8.23 0.98
CA ALA A 102 25.62 8.98 0.40
C ALA A 102 24.30 8.55 1.06
N SER A 103 23.32 9.46 1.08
CA SER A 103 21.98 9.20 1.61
C SER A 103 21.04 8.78 0.49
N PHE A 104 20.30 7.69 0.69
CA PHE A 104 19.30 7.15 -0.23
C PHE A 104 17.97 6.98 0.51
N ARG A 105 16.86 7.44 -0.06
CA ARG A 105 15.55 7.39 0.57
C ARG A 105 14.81 6.11 0.20
N LEU A 106 14.87 5.09 1.06
CA LEU A 106 14.40 3.74 0.76
C LEU A 106 13.08 3.41 1.46
N ILE A 107 12.13 2.84 0.72
CA ILE A 107 10.81 2.39 1.23
C ILE A 107 11.01 1.33 2.32
N VAL A 108 10.34 1.50 3.47
CA VAL A 108 10.42 0.57 4.60
C VAL A 108 9.36 -0.52 4.44
N ASP A 109 9.78 -1.67 3.94
CA ASP A 109 8.93 -2.80 3.57
C ASP A 109 9.07 -3.95 4.58
N THR A 110 7.96 -4.52 5.03
CA THR A 110 7.95 -5.69 5.92
C THR A 110 7.37 -6.95 5.27
N GLY A 111 6.86 -6.86 4.03
CA GLY A 111 6.55 -7.97 3.14
C GLY A 111 7.80 -8.61 2.51
N SER A 112 8.74 -7.82 1.99
CA SER A 112 10.02 -8.31 1.46
C SER A 112 11.22 -8.14 2.41
N ALA A 113 12.36 -8.75 2.04
CA ALA A 113 13.56 -8.88 2.88
C ALA A 113 14.84 -8.29 2.25
N LEU A 114 14.76 -7.83 0.99
CA LEU A 114 15.90 -7.31 0.26
C LEU A 114 15.96 -5.79 0.41
N MET A 115 17.12 -5.26 0.77
CA MET A 115 17.46 -3.88 0.47
C MET A 115 17.88 -3.82 -1.00
N ALA A 116 17.32 -2.90 -1.79
CA ALA A 116 17.68 -2.72 -3.18
C ALA A 116 17.52 -1.26 -3.61
N LEU A 117 18.45 -0.78 -4.45
CA LEU A 117 18.53 0.61 -4.90
C LEU A 117 19.28 0.71 -6.25
N PRO A 118 19.04 1.75 -7.07
CA PRO A 118 19.43 1.75 -8.47
C PRO A 118 20.83 2.31 -8.66
N CYS A 119 21.60 1.59 -9.46
CA CYS A 119 23.00 1.89 -9.65
C CYS A 119 23.27 2.84 -10.82
N GLU A 120 24.45 3.44 -10.78
CA GLU A 120 24.99 4.18 -11.91
C GLU A 120 25.01 3.29 -13.18
N GLY A 121 24.80 3.91 -14.34
CA GLY A 121 24.69 3.18 -15.61
C GLY A 121 23.39 2.39 -15.84
N CYS A 122 22.47 2.27 -14.86
CA CYS A 122 21.21 1.55 -15.06
C CYS A 122 20.26 2.23 -16.09
N ALA A 123 20.40 1.91 -17.38
CA ALA A 123 19.60 2.47 -18.47
C ALA A 123 18.09 2.09 -18.44
N ARG A 124 17.64 1.30 -17.46
CA ARG A 124 16.24 0.85 -17.29
C ARG A 124 15.73 0.92 -15.84
N CYS A 125 16.28 1.83 -15.04
CA CYS A 125 15.76 2.23 -13.72
C CYS A 125 15.08 3.61 -13.83
N GLY A 126 14.23 3.96 -12.87
CA GLY A 126 13.48 5.20 -12.83
C GLY A 126 14.31 6.48 -12.62
N SER A 127 13.61 7.60 -12.43
CA SER A 127 14.22 8.87 -12.04
C SER A 127 13.65 9.30 -10.69
N HIS A 128 14.38 8.95 -9.63
CA HIS A 128 13.97 9.14 -8.23
C HIS A 128 14.44 10.50 -7.69
N GLY A 129 14.27 10.75 -6.38
CA GLY A 129 14.63 12.02 -5.76
C GLY A 129 16.14 12.22 -5.54
N GLY A 130 16.89 11.14 -5.34
CA GLY A 130 18.31 11.13 -5.02
C GLY A 130 19.24 10.78 -6.20
N ALA A 131 20.54 10.74 -5.90
CA ALA A 131 21.54 10.21 -6.81
C ALA A 131 21.48 8.69 -6.87
N ARG A 132 21.93 8.10 -7.99
CA ARG A 132 22.12 6.65 -8.12
C ARG A 132 23.39 6.21 -7.38
N TYR A 133 23.42 4.97 -6.94
CA TYR A 133 24.56 4.43 -6.20
C TYR A 133 25.71 4.04 -7.14
N ASP A 134 26.87 4.59 -6.85
CA ASP A 134 28.15 4.18 -7.44
C ASP A 134 28.88 3.26 -6.45
N VAL A 135 29.01 1.99 -6.86
CA VAL A 135 29.71 0.92 -6.14
C VAL A 135 31.16 1.32 -5.83
N HIS A 136 31.82 2.02 -6.76
CA HIS A 136 33.23 2.37 -6.66
C HIS A 136 33.47 3.55 -5.70
N ARG A 137 32.60 4.56 -5.69
CA ARG A 137 32.69 5.72 -4.77
C ARG A 137 32.43 5.35 -3.30
N GLY A 138 31.50 4.45 -3.02
CA GLY A 138 31.20 4.00 -1.64
C GLY A 138 32.34 3.16 -1.02
N GLY A 139 33.07 2.43 -1.88
CA GLY A 139 33.99 1.36 -1.48
C GLY A 139 33.34 -0.03 -1.47
N GLY A 140 32.15 -0.15 -2.07
CA GLY A 140 31.39 -1.39 -2.16
C GLY A 140 32.03 -2.44 -3.07
N ARG A 141 31.57 -3.68 -2.89
CA ARG A 141 32.12 -4.87 -3.56
C ARG A 141 30.99 -5.73 -4.12
N ALA A 142 30.97 -5.96 -5.43
CA ALA A 142 30.09 -6.95 -6.05
C ALA A 142 30.37 -8.37 -5.54
N TYR A 143 29.33 -9.18 -5.39
CA TYR A 143 29.44 -10.63 -5.20
C TYR A 143 29.59 -11.31 -6.56
N THR A 144 30.41 -12.36 -6.63
CA THR A 144 30.59 -13.15 -7.86
C THR A 144 29.74 -14.42 -7.83
N CYS A 145 29.44 -15.00 -8.99
CA CYS A 145 28.65 -16.23 -9.08
C CYS A 145 29.28 -17.43 -8.36
N ASN A 146 30.61 -17.42 -8.19
CA ASN A 146 31.38 -18.45 -7.48
C ASN A 146 31.48 -18.19 -5.96
N ALA A 147 31.13 -16.98 -5.51
CA ALA A 147 31.11 -16.57 -4.10
C ALA A 147 29.87 -15.69 -3.84
N PRO A 148 28.66 -16.28 -3.82
CA PRO A 148 27.42 -15.58 -3.52
C PRO A 148 27.34 -15.12 -2.06
N PRO A 149 26.37 -14.25 -1.69
CA PRO A 149 26.06 -13.98 -0.29
C PRO A 149 25.72 -15.26 0.48
N HIS A 150 26.19 -15.36 1.74
CA HIS A 150 25.92 -16.55 2.56
C HIS A 150 24.41 -16.76 2.77
N GLY A 151 23.91 -17.95 2.38
CA GLY A 151 22.49 -18.31 2.42
C GLY A 151 21.73 -18.04 1.12
N MET A 152 22.36 -17.42 0.12
CA MET A 152 21.79 -17.13 -1.19
C MET A 152 22.37 -18.03 -2.29
N SER A 153 21.56 -18.29 -3.32
CA SER A 153 22.03 -18.71 -4.64
C SER A 153 21.68 -17.62 -5.66
N CYS A 154 22.60 -17.30 -6.58
CA CYS A 154 22.35 -16.29 -7.62
C CYS A 154 21.23 -16.75 -8.55
N THR A 155 20.28 -15.86 -8.86
CA THR A 155 19.20 -16.12 -9.84
C THR A 155 19.72 -16.16 -11.27
N GLY A 156 20.87 -15.54 -11.52
CA GLY A 156 21.59 -15.56 -12.79
C GLY A 156 23.05 -15.15 -12.60
N CYS A 157 23.82 -15.17 -13.68
CA CYS A 157 25.22 -14.76 -13.68
C CYS A 157 25.47 -13.82 -14.87
N PHE A 158 25.83 -12.56 -14.59
CA PHE A 158 26.00 -11.52 -15.62
C PHE A 158 27.39 -10.90 -15.44
N GLY A 159 28.26 -11.02 -16.45
CA GLY A 159 29.66 -10.56 -16.33
C GLY A 159 30.52 -11.29 -15.27
N GLY A 160 29.99 -12.35 -14.63
CA GLY A 160 30.58 -13.00 -13.46
C GLY A 160 30.00 -12.54 -12.12
N GLU A 161 29.11 -11.54 -12.13
CA GLU A 161 28.43 -11.00 -10.95
C GLU A 161 27.18 -11.81 -10.58
N CYS A 162 26.95 -11.97 -9.28
CA CYS A 162 25.84 -12.73 -8.71
C CYS A 162 24.52 -11.99 -8.91
N GLY A 163 23.75 -12.40 -9.91
CA GLY A 163 22.47 -11.78 -10.27
C GLY A 163 21.33 -12.14 -9.31
N TYR A 164 20.39 -11.21 -9.12
CA TYR A 164 19.12 -11.43 -8.43
C TYR A 164 17.94 -10.93 -9.27
N SER A 165 16.75 -11.47 -9.02
CA SER A 165 15.49 -10.95 -9.56
C SER A 165 14.37 -11.12 -8.53
N LEU A 166 13.51 -10.12 -8.40
CA LEU A 166 12.39 -10.08 -7.45
C LEU A 166 11.17 -9.41 -8.11
N SER A 167 9.98 -9.98 -7.89
CA SER A 167 8.70 -9.42 -8.34
C SER A 167 7.79 -9.19 -7.13
N TYR A 168 7.02 -8.11 -7.17
CA TYR A 168 6.10 -7.67 -6.12
C TYR A 168 4.66 -7.97 -6.51
N THR A 169 3.76 -8.03 -5.51
CA THR A 169 2.36 -8.45 -5.71
C THR A 169 1.48 -7.42 -6.44
N GLU A 170 1.98 -6.22 -6.70
CA GLU A 170 1.33 -5.21 -7.54
C GLU A 170 1.68 -5.33 -9.04
N GLY A 171 2.72 -6.10 -9.39
CA GLY A 171 3.14 -6.36 -10.77
C GLY A 171 4.57 -5.90 -11.12
N SER A 172 5.13 -4.93 -10.38
CA SER A 172 6.53 -4.51 -10.57
C SER A 172 7.53 -5.64 -10.36
N SER A 173 8.63 -5.56 -11.08
CA SER A 173 9.83 -6.37 -10.86
C SER A 173 11.10 -5.53 -10.87
N ILE A 174 12.06 -5.93 -10.04
CA ILE A 174 13.40 -5.35 -9.93
C ILE A 174 14.43 -6.47 -10.08
N ARG A 175 15.59 -6.15 -10.67
CA ARG A 175 16.71 -7.09 -10.80
C ARG A 175 18.03 -6.36 -10.98
N GLY A 176 19.12 -7.08 -10.75
CA GLY A 176 20.47 -6.58 -10.92
C GLY A 176 21.47 -7.56 -10.33
N HIS A 177 22.54 -7.07 -9.71
CA HIS A 177 23.53 -7.90 -9.02
C HIS A 177 23.59 -7.61 -7.52
N MET A 178 24.11 -8.55 -6.74
CA MET A 178 24.30 -8.39 -5.29
C MET A 178 25.62 -7.68 -4.99
N VAL A 179 25.58 -6.70 -4.09
CA VAL A 179 26.76 -5.98 -3.57
C VAL A 179 26.85 -6.08 -2.05
N GLU A 180 28.04 -5.84 -1.51
CA GLU A 180 28.28 -5.57 -0.10
C GLU A 180 28.94 -4.20 0.05
N ASP A 181 28.36 -3.33 0.88
CA ASP A 181 28.95 -2.05 1.29
C ASP A 181 28.52 -1.74 2.73
N THR A 182 29.08 -0.69 3.33
CA THR A 182 28.75 -0.21 4.66
C THR A 182 27.40 0.51 4.66
N VAL A 183 26.55 0.24 5.65
CA VAL A 183 25.43 1.08 6.05
C VAL A 183 25.75 1.73 7.40
N VAL A 184 25.46 3.02 7.54
CA VAL A 184 25.74 3.82 8.75
C VAL A 184 24.46 4.06 9.55
N PHE A 185 24.31 3.34 10.66
CA PHE A 185 23.19 3.48 11.59
C PHE A 185 23.46 4.56 12.64
N ALA A 186 22.45 5.32 13.04
CA ALA A 186 22.53 6.27 14.16
C ALA A 186 22.19 5.58 15.49
N SER A 187 22.90 5.90 16.57
CA SER A 187 22.53 5.50 17.94
C SER A 187 22.81 6.63 18.96
N PRO A 188 22.28 6.57 20.19
CA PRO A 188 22.65 7.50 21.26
C PRO A 188 24.13 7.45 21.69
N ALA A 189 24.91 6.46 21.23
CA ALA A 189 26.34 6.34 21.47
C ALA A 189 27.21 6.83 20.29
N GLY A 190 26.59 7.25 19.18
CA GLY A 190 27.28 7.60 17.93
C GLY A 190 26.84 6.72 16.74
N PRO A 191 27.48 6.87 15.57
CA PRO A 191 27.19 6.07 14.39
C PRO A 191 27.77 4.65 14.52
N HIS A 192 27.12 3.70 13.85
CA HIS A 192 27.62 2.34 13.71
C HIS A 192 27.66 1.97 12.23
N ALA A 193 28.88 1.83 11.70
CA ALA A 193 29.15 1.31 10.37
C ALA A 193 29.01 -0.23 10.38
N VAL A 194 28.11 -0.76 9.57
CA VAL A 194 27.83 -2.20 9.47
C VAL A 194 27.88 -2.61 8.00
N PRO A 195 28.72 -3.58 7.58
CA PRO A 195 28.66 -4.10 6.22
C PRO A 195 27.34 -4.85 5.99
N VAL A 196 26.61 -4.49 4.94
CA VAL A 196 25.29 -5.03 4.57
C VAL A 196 25.32 -5.54 3.13
N THR A 197 24.65 -6.66 2.88
CA THR A 197 24.38 -7.17 1.54
C THR A 197 23.09 -6.55 0.99
N PHE A 198 23.13 -5.99 -0.22
CA PHE A 198 21.96 -5.42 -0.90
C PHE A 198 22.00 -5.61 -2.42
N GLY A 199 20.86 -5.37 -3.08
CA GLY A 199 20.68 -5.48 -4.52
C GLY A 199 20.95 -4.16 -5.23
N CYS A 200 22.01 -4.14 -6.04
CA CYS A 200 22.30 -3.06 -6.97
C CYS A 200 21.42 -3.24 -8.23
N GLN A 201 20.36 -2.44 -8.38
CA GLN A 201 19.40 -2.62 -9.47
C GLN A 201 19.98 -2.15 -10.81
N THR A 202 19.79 -2.98 -11.85
CA THR A 202 20.11 -2.67 -13.26
C THR A 202 18.86 -2.69 -14.16
N TYR A 203 17.68 -2.95 -13.57
CA TYR A 203 16.37 -2.83 -14.21
C TYR A 203 15.25 -2.71 -13.17
N GLU A 204 14.27 -1.87 -13.49
CA GLU A 204 13.01 -1.71 -12.77
C GLU A 204 11.82 -1.71 -13.74
N SER A 205 10.62 -1.85 -13.19
CA SER A 205 9.35 -1.86 -13.92
C SER A 205 8.20 -1.48 -12.99
N GLY A 206 7.01 -1.23 -13.54
CA GLY A 206 5.82 -0.89 -12.77
C GLY A 206 6.01 0.38 -11.92
N LEU A 207 5.51 0.34 -10.69
CA LEU A 207 5.57 1.45 -9.72
C LEU A 207 7.01 1.85 -9.37
N PHE A 208 7.94 0.89 -9.28
CA PHE A 208 9.35 1.17 -9.01
C PHE A 208 9.99 2.12 -10.05
N TYR A 209 9.61 2.00 -11.33
CA TYR A 209 10.14 2.89 -12.36
C TYR A 209 9.65 4.35 -12.21
N SER A 210 8.52 4.58 -11.51
CA SER A 210 7.89 5.89 -11.35
C SER A 210 7.90 6.43 -9.90
N GLN A 211 8.40 5.67 -8.93
CA GLN A 211 8.38 6.08 -7.52
C GLN A 211 9.39 7.21 -7.24
N ARG A 212 9.06 8.08 -6.28
CA ARG A 212 9.95 9.16 -5.81
C ARG A 212 11.08 8.68 -4.90
N ALA A 213 10.87 7.58 -4.17
CA ALA A 213 11.87 6.95 -3.31
C ALA A 213 13.00 6.31 -4.15
N ASP A 214 14.22 6.34 -3.62
CA ASP A 214 15.43 5.85 -4.30
C ASP A 214 15.58 4.32 -4.26
N GLY A 215 14.57 3.59 -3.76
CA GLY A 215 14.60 2.14 -3.67
C GLY A 215 13.81 1.63 -2.47
N ILE A 216 14.23 0.49 -1.92
CA ILE A 216 13.52 -0.26 -0.89
C ILE A 216 14.48 -0.88 0.13
N VAL A 217 14.03 -1.03 1.37
CA VAL A 217 14.72 -1.71 2.46
C VAL A 217 13.76 -2.72 3.12
N GLY A 218 13.90 -3.98 2.74
CA GLY A 218 13.09 -5.08 3.26
C GLY A 218 13.50 -5.54 4.68
N PHE A 219 12.50 -5.75 5.52
CA PHE A 219 12.60 -6.18 6.92
C PHE A 219 12.01 -7.58 7.20
N SER A 220 11.42 -8.25 6.21
CA SER A 220 10.80 -9.58 6.39
C SER A 220 11.84 -10.68 6.74
N PRO A 221 11.46 -11.75 7.44
CA PRO A 221 12.39 -12.80 7.90
C PRO A 221 12.80 -13.80 6.78
N SER A 222 12.90 -13.34 5.53
CA SER A 222 13.16 -14.17 4.36
C SER A 222 14.64 -14.14 3.96
N GLY A 223 15.41 -15.14 4.39
CA GLY A 223 16.84 -15.28 4.06
C GLY A 223 17.18 -15.61 2.60
N SER A 224 16.22 -15.51 1.65
CA SER A 224 16.41 -15.89 0.24
C SER A 224 17.50 -15.10 -0.49
N PHE A 225 17.84 -13.90 0.00
CA PHE A 225 18.86 -13.01 -0.57
C PHE A 225 20.10 -12.90 0.34
N GLY A 226 20.30 -13.88 1.22
CA GLY A 226 21.26 -13.83 2.31
C GLY A 226 20.66 -13.15 3.54
N ARG A 227 21.53 -12.59 4.41
CA ARG A 227 21.10 -11.95 5.65
C ARG A 227 20.64 -10.51 5.42
N THR A 228 19.49 -10.16 5.97
CA THR A 228 18.85 -8.85 5.78
C THR A 228 19.61 -7.72 6.48
N LEU A 229 19.32 -6.47 6.12
CA LEU A 229 19.93 -5.29 6.75
C LEU A 229 19.78 -5.29 8.28
N HIS A 230 18.60 -5.63 8.80
CA HIS A 230 18.37 -5.72 10.24
C HIS A 230 19.14 -6.88 10.89
N GLU A 231 19.28 -8.02 10.21
CA GLU A 231 20.07 -9.15 10.70
C GLU A 231 21.56 -8.85 10.77
N ARG A 232 22.10 -8.12 9.79
CA ARG A 232 23.50 -7.67 9.77
C ARG A 232 23.77 -6.66 10.90
N LEU A 233 22.80 -5.77 11.21
CA LEU A 233 22.86 -4.90 12.39
C LEU A 233 22.88 -5.72 13.69
N VAL A 234 21.99 -6.72 13.83
CA VAL A 234 21.93 -7.61 15.00
C VAL A 234 23.24 -8.37 15.20
N ASP A 235 23.84 -8.91 14.14
CA ASP A 235 25.14 -9.58 14.21
C ASP A 235 26.26 -8.64 14.69
N ALA A 236 26.37 -7.47 14.05
CA ALA A 236 27.48 -6.55 14.27
C ALA A 236 27.43 -5.86 15.66
N THR A 237 26.22 -5.62 16.17
CA THR A 237 26.01 -4.86 17.42
C THR A 237 25.61 -5.73 18.62
N HIS A 238 25.23 -6.99 18.39
CA HIS A 238 24.62 -7.89 19.38
C HIS A 238 23.33 -7.32 20.01
N CYS A 239 22.65 -6.41 19.31
CA CYS A 239 21.39 -5.83 19.77
C CYS A 239 20.24 -6.86 19.77
N PRO A 240 19.16 -6.61 20.52
CA PRO A 240 17.90 -7.33 20.38
C PRO A 240 17.46 -7.49 18.90
N ASP A 241 17.08 -8.71 18.52
CA ASP A 241 16.45 -9.03 17.24
C ASP A 241 14.96 -8.63 17.28
N VAL A 242 14.76 -7.32 17.33
CA VAL A 242 13.50 -6.60 17.53
C VAL A 242 13.58 -5.27 16.78
N PHE A 243 12.48 -4.86 16.14
CA PHE A 243 12.30 -3.49 15.66
C PHE A 243 10.85 -3.03 15.86
N SER A 244 10.61 -1.72 15.73
CA SER A 244 9.26 -1.16 15.70
C SER A 244 9.07 -0.11 14.60
N ILE A 245 7.85 -0.04 14.07
CA ILE A 245 7.40 0.95 13.09
C ILE A 245 6.18 1.67 13.69
N CYS A 246 6.17 3.00 13.67
CA CYS A 246 5.03 3.81 14.13
C CYS A 246 4.65 4.81 13.04
N LEU A 247 3.45 4.71 12.49
CA LEU A 247 2.99 5.57 11.39
C LEU A 247 1.93 6.57 11.86
N ALA A 248 2.08 7.83 11.47
CA ALA A 248 0.98 8.80 11.40
C ALA A 248 0.50 8.88 9.94
N ASP A 249 -0.05 10.01 9.51
CA ASP A 249 -0.58 10.18 8.16
C ASP A 249 0.52 10.60 7.16
N GLU A 250 1.33 11.60 7.52
CA GLU A 250 2.41 12.19 6.68
C GLU A 250 3.84 11.97 7.25
N VAL A 251 3.96 11.32 8.41
CA VAL A 251 5.25 11.07 9.09
C VAL A 251 5.23 9.75 9.85
N GLY A 252 6.40 9.19 10.13
CA GLY A 252 6.53 8.02 11.00
C GLY A 252 7.88 7.92 11.71
N ALA A 253 8.08 6.81 12.41
CA ALA A 253 9.34 6.45 13.04
C ALA A 253 9.65 4.95 12.90
N LEU A 254 10.93 4.62 12.85
CA LEU A 254 11.50 3.27 12.80
C LEU A 254 12.62 3.16 13.84
N VAL A 255 12.48 2.20 14.77
CA VAL A 255 13.50 1.94 15.81
C VAL A 255 13.96 0.50 15.70
N LEU A 256 15.26 0.29 15.50
CA LEU A 256 15.88 -1.02 15.35
C LEU A 256 16.66 -1.39 16.61
N GLY A 257 16.66 -2.66 17.01
CA GLY A 257 17.57 -3.15 18.05
C GLY A 257 17.33 -2.60 19.46
N GLY A 258 16.16 -2.01 19.73
CA GLY A 258 15.82 -1.46 21.04
C GLY A 258 15.40 -2.55 22.04
N GLY A 259 15.67 -2.32 23.33
CA GLY A 259 15.34 -3.26 24.40
C GLY A 259 13.83 -3.35 24.66
N LEU A 260 13.27 -4.56 24.72
CA LEU A 260 11.87 -4.76 25.11
C LEU A 260 11.69 -4.60 26.63
N PRO A 261 10.77 -3.73 27.11
CA PRO A 261 10.34 -3.75 28.51
C PRO A 261 9.52 -5.00 28.82
N ALA A 262 9.37 -5.32 30.11
CA ALA A 262 8.59 -6.48 30.56
C ALA A 262 7.09 -6.38 30.20
N GLU A 263 6.55 -5.16 30.22
CA GLU A 263 5.18 -4.83 29.81
C GLU A 263 5.23 -3.76 28.71
N ILE A 264 4.51 -4.01 27.61
CA ILE A 264 4.40 -3.09 26.45
C ILE A 264 3.02 -2.42 26.34
N GLY A 265 2.11 -2.68 27.29
CA GLY A 265 0.73 -2.16 27.26
C GLY A 265 -0.21 -2.77 26.21
N ALA A 266 0.28 -3.70 25.38
CA ALA A 266 -0.49 -4.39 24.34
C ALA A 266 -0.29 -5.92 24.39
N PRO A 267 -1.27 -6.70 23.91
CA PRO A 267 -1.13 -8.15 23.74
C PRO A 267 -0.28 -8.51 22.52
N TRP A 268 0.32 -9.69 22.56
CA TRP A 268 1.16 -10.23 21.47
C TRP A 268 0.38 -11.16 20.56
N LEU A 269 0.45 -10.92 19.24
CA LEU A 269 0.07 -11.86 18.20
C LEU A 269 1.25 -12.80 17.91
N PRO A 270 1.08 -14.14 18.03
CA PRO A 270 2.10 -15.07 17.55
C PRO A 270 2.18 -15.04 16.02
N LEU A 271 3.39 -15.17 15.47
CA LEU A 271 3.62 -15.28 14.04
C LEU A 271 3.60 -16.76 13.61
N GLY A 272 3.03 -17.04 12.44
CA GLY A 272 2.93 -18.37 11.86
C GLY A 272 4.28 -19.11 11.82
N PRO A 273 4.35 -20.41 12.16
CA PRO A 273 5.60 -21.16 12.22
C PRO A 273 6.23 -21.29 10.83
N ALA A 274 7.56 -21.20 10.75
CA ALA A 274 8.36 -21.28 9.51
C ALA A 274 8.03 -20.25 8.39
N SER A 275 7.01 -19.39 8.56
CA SER A 275 6.69 -18.34 7.59
C SER A 275 7.85 -17.36 7.39
N ARG A 276 8.01 -16.90 6.14
CA ARG A 276 9.03 -15.95 5.65
C ARG A 276 8.57 -14.49 5.66
N ALA A 277 7.32 -14.24 6.05
CA ALA A 277 6.74 -12.92 6.26
C ALA A 277 6.24 -12.78 7.70
N TYR A 278 5.75 -11.59 8.07
CA TYR A 278 5.09 -11.35 9.37
C TYR A 278 3.64 -11.85 9.35
N GLU A 279 3.49 -13.16 9.14
CA GLU A 279 2.20 -13.84 9.06
C GLU A 279 1.54 -13.98 10.44
N VAL A 280 0.30 -13.52 10.58
CA VAL A 280 -0.53 -13.56 11.79
C VAL A 280 -1.81 -14.37 11.56
N GLU A 281 -2.25 -15.14 12.56
CA GLU A 281 -3.46 -15.96 12.44
C GLU A 281 -4.75 -15.15 12.61
N LEU A 282 -5.13 -14.38 11.59
CA LEU A 282 -6.45 -13.77 11.45
C LEU A 282 -7.52 -14.87 11.30
N GLN A 283 -8.66 -14.70 11.96
CA GLN A 283 -9.76 -15.68 12.03
C GLN A 283 -11.07 -15.11 11.44
N ASP A 284 -11.36 -13.84 11.69
CA ASP A 284 -12.56 -13.15 11.20
C ASP A 284 -12.34 -11.63 11.11
N VAL A 285 -13.17 -10.99 10.29
CA VAL A 285 -13.30 -9.54 10.19
C VAL A 285 -14.68 -9.16 10.72
N VAL A 286 -14.75 -8.16 11.58
CA VAL A 286 -16.00 -7.74 12.23
C VAL A 286 -16.28 -6.28 11.88
N VAL A 287 -17.46 -6.00 11.34
CA VAL A 287 -17.92 -4.64 11.00
C VAL A 287 -19.25 -4.41 11.68
N ASP A 288 -19.42 -3.28 12.38
CA ASP A 288 -20.63 -3.00 13.18
C ASP A 288 -20.89 -4.10 14.25
N GLY A 289 -19.82 -4.61 14.87
CA GLY A 289 -19.92 -5.72 15.83
C GLY A 289 -20.40 -7.05 15.24
N LYS A 290 -20.55 -7.16 13.90
CA LYS A 290 -21.01 -8.37 13.20
C LYS A 290 -19.89 -8.95 12.33
N SER A 291 -19.59 -10.23 12.56
CA SER A 291 -18.74 -11.05 11.69
C SER A 291 -19.09 -10.88 10.21
N VAL A 292 -18.10 -10.88 9.32
CA VAL A 292 -18.35 -10.97 7.87
C VAL A 292 -18.85 -12.36 7.46
N GLY A 293 -18.75 -13.37 8.33
CA GLY A 293 -19.26 -14.73 8.10
C GLY A 293 -18.38 -15.57 7.16
N ALA A 294 -17.17 -15.12 6.86
CA ALA A 294 -16.24 -15.84 6.01
C ALA A 294 -15.48 -16.93 6.81
N PRO A 295 -15.24 -18.13 6.23
CA PRO A 295 -14.59 -19.21 6.96
C PRO A 295 -13.10 -18.93 7.19
N ALA A 296 -12.64 -19.07 8.44
CA ALA A 296 -11.30 -18.67 8.89
C ALA A 296 -10.13 -19.19 8.04
N SER A 297 -10.31 -20.33 7.34
CA SER A 297 -9.33 -20.90 6.43
C SER A 297 -8.89 -19.95 5.30
N ILE A 298 -9.74 -19.02 4.86
CA ILE A 298 -9.37 -18.09 3.76
C ILE A 298 -8.42 -16.97 4.21
N TYR A 299 -8.23 -16.77 5.52
CA TYR A 299 -7.29 -15.79 6.06
C TYR A 299 -5.89 -16.38 6.37
N ARG A 300 -5.64 -17.66 6.09
CA ARG A 300 -4.28 -18.25 6.18
C ARG A 300 -3.32 -17.50 5.24
N GLY A 301 -2.09 -17.23 5.67
CA GLY A 301 -1.19 -16.33 4.94
C GLY A 301 -1.49 -14.84 5.13
N THR A 302 -2.24 -14.44 6.18
CA THR A 302 -2.42 -13.01 6.48
C THR A 302 -1.14 -12.39 7.01
N ILE A 303 -0.63 -11.35 6.38
CA ILE A 303 0.62 -10.67 6.77
C ILE A 303 0.38 -9.26 7.31
N VAL A 304 1.24 -8.81 8.22
CA VAL A 304 1.44 -7.38 8.54
C VAL A 304 2.51 -6.83 7.60
N ASP A 305 2.22 -5.74 6.90
CA ASP A 305 3.09 -5.21 5.86
C ASP A 305 3.03 -3.67 5.76
N SER A 306 4.19 -3.03 5.90
CA SER A 306 4.40 -1.58 5.75
C SER A 306 4.72 -1.16 4.31
N GLY A 307 5.06 -2.10 3.42
CA GLY A 307 5.25 -1.86 1.99
C GLY A 307 3.92 -1.77 1.21
N THR A 308 2.82 -2.25 1.80
CA THR A 308 1.47 -2.14 1.25
C THR A 308 0.67 -1.02 1.94
N THR A 309 0.07 -0.11 1.16
CA THR A 309 -0.69 1.04 1.66
C THR A 309 -1.87 0.67 2.55
N PHE A 310 -2.72 -0.24 2.06
CA PHE A 310 -4.11 -0.42 2.48
C PHE A 310 -4.39 -1.85 2.99
N THR A 311 -5.61 -2.09 3.47
CA THR A 311 -6.01 -3.47 3.83
C THR A 311 -6.51 -4.23 2.60
N TYR A 312 -5.95 -5.40 2.33
CA TYR A 312 -6.43 -6.30 1.27
C TYR A 312 -7.04 -7.55 1.92
N LEU A 313 -8.28 -7.89 1.60
CA LEU A 313 -9.01 -9.03 2.17
C LEU A 313 -9.31 -10.10 1.12
N PRO A 314 -9.37 -11.39 1.50
CA PRO A 314 -9.85 -12.47 0.62
C PRO A 314 -11.22 -12.13 0.01
N PRO A 315 -11.52 -12.52 -1.25
CA PRO A 315 -12.70 -12.05 -1.99
C PRO A 315 -14.03 -12.11 -1.21
N THR A 316 -14.32 -13.24 -0.54
CA THR A 316 -15.54 -13.42 0.25
C THR A 316 -15.63 -12.47 1.44
N ALA A 317 -14.50 -12.23 2.13
CA ALA A 317 -14.43 -11.32 3.27
C ALA A 317 -14.49 -9.85 2.82
N TYR A 318 -13.83 -9.51 1.71
CA TYR A 318 -13.91 -8.19 1.09
C TYR A 318 -15.35 -7.82 0.74
N ILE A 319 -16.03 -8.67 -0.04
CA ILE A 319 -17.42 -8.45 -0.48
C ILE A 319 -18.35 -8.22 0.72
N ALA A 320 -18.25 -9.07 1.75
CA ALA A 320 -19.08 -8.96 2.95
C ALA A 320 -18.76 -7.72 3.81
N ALA A 321 -17.48 -7.33 3.97
CA ALA A 321 -17.11 -6.10 4.67
C ALA A 321 -17.59 -4.84 3.92
N ARG A 322 -17.30 -4.79 2.61
CA ARG A 322 -17.75 -3.77 1.65
C ARG A 322 -19.26 -3.56 1.72
N ASP A 323 -20.04 -4.63 1.62
CA ASP A 323 -21.49 -4.51 1.61
C ASP A 323 -22.08 -4.22 3.00
N ARG A 324 -21.40 -4.59 4.10
CA ARG A 324 -21.72 -4.05 5.44
C ARG A 324 -21.53 -2.54 5.49
N PHE A 325 -20.38 -2.00 5.05
CA PHE A 325 -20.16 -0.55 5.00
C PHE A 325 -21.19 0.17 4.13
N ARG A 326 -21.55 -0.39 2.97
CA ARG A 326 -22.58 0.14 2.05
C ARG A 326 -24.02 0.15 2.59
N THR A 327 -24.27 -0.37 3.79
CA THR A 327 -25.55 -0.24 4.49
C THR A 327 -25.51 0.73 5.66
N ARG A 328 -24.37 1.40 5.91
CA ARG A 328 -24.08 2.18 7.12
C ARG A 328 -23.50 3.57 6.87
N CYS A 329 -23.81 4.16 5.73
CA CYS A 329 -23.59 5.60 5.54
C CYS A 329 -24.42 6.38 6.58
N PRO A 330 -23.86 7.40 7.25
CA PRO A 330 -24.60 8.22 8.22
C PRO A 330 -25.80 8.98 7.64
N TRP A 331 -25.85 9.12 6.31
CA TRP A 331 -26.95 9.72 5.53
C TRP A 331 -27.92 8.68 4.94
N GLY A 332 -27.81 7.41 5.34
CA GLY A 332 -28.69 6.32 4.90
C GLY A 332 -28.08 5.48 3.76
N ASP A 333 -28.30 5.89 2.52
CA ASP A 333 -27.97 5.07 1.35
C ASP A 333 -26.57 5.33 0.77
N CYS A 334 -25.86 4.25 0.43
CA CYS A 334 -24.52 4.23 -0.15
C CYS A 334 -24.50 3.74 -1.62
N GLN A 335 -25.64 3.66 -2.32
CA GLN A 335 -25.67 3.13 -3.70
C GLN A 335 -24.88 3.99 -4.70
N LEU A 336 -24.93 5.31 -4.57
CA LEU A 336 -24.23 6.23 -5.47
C LEU A 336 -22.81 6.51 -4.96
N ARG A 337 -21.80 5.94 -5.64
CA ARG A 337 -20.41 6.37 -5.49
C ARG A 337 -20.28 7.82 -5.99
N ALA A 338 -19.65 8.70 -5.22
CA ALA A 338 -19.48 10.12 -5.58
C ALA A 338 -18.36 10.37 -6.60
N ALA A 339 -17.51 9.37 -6.83
CA ALA A 339 -16.52 9.34 -7.89
C ALA A 339 -16.27 7.87 -8.29
N LYS A 340 -15.79 7.65 -9.52
CA LYS A 340 -14.82 6.57 -9.72
C LYS A 340 -13.55 7.04 -9.01
N GLY A 341 -13.04 6.26 -8.06
CA GLY A 341 -11.80 6.58 -7.39
C GLY A 341 -10.58 6.35 -8.29
N GLU A 342 -9.41 6.32 -7.68
CA GLU A 342 -8.16 6.01 -8.36
C GLU A 342 -8.13 4.53 -8.81
N TYR A 343 -8.69 3.65 -7.99
CA TYR A 343 -8.86 2.23 -8.28
C TYR A 343 -10.29 1.92 -8.79
N PRO A 344 -10.48 0.94 -9.71
CA PRO A 344 -11.81 0.55 -10.19
C PRO A 344 -12.79 0.14 -9.08
N ASP A 345 -12.27 -0.50 -8.03
CA ASP A 345 -13.04 -1.01 -6.90
C ASP A 345 -13.32 0.05 -5.81
N ASP A 346 -12.82 1.29 -5.93
CA ASP A 346 -12.95 2.30 -4.89
C ASP A 346 -14.40 2.66 -4.54
N TYR A 347 -14.75 2.55 -3.26
CA TYR A 347 -16.02 3.02 -2.70
C TYR A 347 -15.85 4.40 -2.08
N CYS A 348 -15.88 5.42 -2.95
CA CYS A 348 -15.76 6.83 -2.61
C CYS A 348 -17.13 7.53 -2.45
N TYR A 349 -17.27 8.36 -1.41
CA TYR A 349 -18.47 9.13 -1.09
C TYR A 349 -18.16 10.59 -0.78
N SER A 350 -19.09 11.49 -1.14
CA SER A 350 -19.01 12.91 -0.80
C SER A 350 -19.47 13.09 0.64
N MET A 351 -18.56 13.33 1.56
CA MET A 351 -18.85 13.43 2.99
C MET A 351 -17.85 14.30 3.74
N SER A 352 -18.28 14.87 4.87
CA SER A 352 -17.42 15.54 5.83
C SER A 352 -16.60 14.56 6.67
N ALA A 353 -15.50 15.02 7.27
CA ALA A 353 -14.72 14.22 8.21
C ALA A 353 -15.55 13.77 9.44
N ASP A 354 -16.58 14.53 9.85
CA ASP A 354 -17.50 14.12 10.91
C ASP A 354 -18.51 13.06 10.48
N GLU A 355 -18.82 12.96 9.19
CA GLU A 355 -19.59 11.84 8.64
C GLU A 355 -18.73 10.60 8.48
N MET A 356 -17.50 10.72 7.98
CA MET A 356 -16.52 9.63 7.99
C MET A 356 -16.37 9.05 9.42
N ARG A 357 -16.20 9.91 10.44
CA ARG A 357 -16.13 9.50 11.85
C ARG A 357 -17.38 8.79 12.39
N ARG A 358 -18.52 8.83 11.69
CA ARG A 358 -19.77 8.13 12.07
C ARG A 358 -19.97 6.78 11.37
N PHE A 359 -19.06 6.35 10.50
CA PHE A 359 -19.07 4.97 9.98
C PHE A 359 -18.81 3.95 11.12
N PRO A 360 -19.26 2.68 10.97
CA PRO A 360 -19.14 1.67 12.02
C PRO A 360 -17.68 1.24 12.25
N PRO A 361 -17.27 0.91 13.49
CA PRO A 361 -15.93 0.38 13.74
C PRO A 361 -15.67 -0.92 12.99
N TYR A 362 -14.41 -1.10 12.61
CA TYR A 362 -13.85 -2.29 11.98
C TYR A 362 -12.94 -3.00 12.98
N GLU A 363 -13.03 -4.32 13.09
CA GLU A 363 -12.20 -5.09 14.02
C GLU A 363 -11.63 -6.34 13.35
N LEU A 364 -10.37 -6.65 13.67
CA LEU A 364 -9.69 -7.89 13.29
C LEU A 364 -9.73 -8.85 14.48
N LEU A 365 -10.31 -10.04 14.29
CA LEU A 365 -10.32 -11.12 15.28
C LEU A 365 -9.26 -12.15 14.92
N PHE A 366 -8.33 -12.42 15.84
CA PHE A 366 -7.21 -13.34 15.67
C PHE A 366 -7.36 -14.61 16.52
N ALA A 367 -6.49 -15.58 16.27
CA ALA A 367 -6.35 -16.79 17.10
C ALA A 367 -6.16 -16.44 18.59
N GLY A 368 -6.67 -17.31 19.47
CA GLY A 368 -6.74 -17.02 20.91
C GLY A 368 -7.82 -16.00 21.31
N GLY A 369 -8.61 -15.47 20.36
CA GLY A 369 -9.71 -14.55 20.63
C GLY A 369 -9.31 -13.08 20.78
N LEU A 370 -8.06 -12.73 20.45
CA LEU A 370 -7.59 -11.35 20.48
C LEU A 370 -8.28 -10.51 19.40
N ARG A 371 -8.67 -9.28 19.76
CA ARG A 371 -9.29 -8.30 18.87
C ARG A 371 -8.42 -7.05 18.77
N LEU A 372 -8.25 -6.53 17.57
CA LEU A 372 -7.74 -5.18 17.33
C LEU A 372 -8.88 -4.33 16.74
N HIS A 373 -9.12 -3.15 17.31
CA HIS A 373 -10.22 -2.26 16.94
C HIS A 373 -9.69 -1.05 16.17
N PHE A 374 -10.25 -0.78 14.99
CA PHE A 374 -9.82 0.29 14.10
C PHE A 374 -10.97 1.28 13.85
N PRO A 375 -10.77 2.58 14.12
CA PRO A 375 -11.78 3.60 13.84
C PRO A 375 -11.85 3.90 12.34
N PRO A 376 -12.92 4.55 11.86
CA PRO A 376 -13.08 4.93 10.45
C PRO A 376 -11.88 5.64 9.82
N ALA A 377 -11.20 6.51 10.58
CA ALA A 377 -10.03 7.24 10.11
C ALA A 377 -8.83 6.35 9.71
N GLN A 378 -8.76 5.10 10.20
CA GLN A 378 -7.68 4.19 9.82
C GLN A 378 -7.97 3.43 8.53
N TYR A 379 -9.21 2.97 8.30
CA TYR A 379 -9.58 2.23 7.09
C TYR A 379 -10.21 3.09 5.97
N ALA A 380 -10.43 4.38 6.19
CA ALA A 380 -10.86 5.34 5.17
C ALA A 380 -9.82 6.46 4.96
N PHE A 381 -9.88 7.12 3.80
CA PHE A 381 -8.97 8.21 3.42
C PHE A 381 -9.67 9.29 2.60
N GLU A 382 -9.18 10.54 2.66
CA GLU A 382 -9.68 11.67 1.86
C GLU A 382 -8.92 11.77 0.54
N MET A 383 -9.37 11.04 -0.48
CA MET A 383 -8.78 11.06 -1.84
C MET A 383 -8.71 12.48 -2.43
N ARG A 384 -9.67 13.34 -2.08
CA ARG A 384 -9.66 14.78 -2.31
C ARG A 384 -10.66 15.46 -1.38
N ARG A 385 -10.44 16.73 -1.05
CA ARG A 385 -11.29 17.52 -0.13
C ARG A 385 -12.80 17.27 -0.32
N GLY A 386 -13.44 16.73 0.71
CA GLY A 386 -14.86 16.39 0.77
C GLY A 386 -15.25 15.04 0.14
N VAL A 387 -14.29 14.25 -0.37
CA VAL A 387 -14.53 12.92 -0.97
C VAL A 387 -13.65 11.88 -0.27
N TRP A 388 -14.30 10.99 0.47
CA TRP A 388 -13.67 9.98 1.29
C TRP A 388 -13.92 8.58 0.72
N CYS A 389 -12.89 7.75 0.69
CA CYS A 389 -12.88 6.42 0.09
C CYS A 389 -12.52 5.35 1.14
N LEU A 390 -13.01 4.12 0.95
CA LEU A 390 -12.67 2.98 1.80
C LEU A 390 -11.35 2.34 1.33
N GLY A 391 -10.30 2.43 2.14
CA GLY A 391 -8.98 1.81 1.94
C GLY A 391 -8.96 0.32 2.30
N VAL A 392 -9.97 -0.42 1.85
CA VAL A 392 -10.11 -1.88 2.02
C VAL A 392 -10.46 -2.49 0.68
N TYR A 393 -9.65 -3.43 0.20
CA TYR A 393 -9.64 -3.92 -1.17
C TYR A 393 -9.75 -5.45 -1.25
N ASN A 394 -10.01 -5.95 -2.46
CA ASN A 394 -9.92 -7.37 -2.80
C ASN A 394 -8.44 -7.80 -2.91
N ASN A 395 -8.04 -8.87 -2.23
CA ASN A 395 -6.72 -9.48 -2.41
C ASN A 395 -6.67 -10.45 -3.60
N GLU A 396 -7.83 -10.80 -4.18
CA GLU A 396 -8.06 -11.80 -5.24
C GLU A 396 -7.70 -13.25 -4.89
N ARG A 397 -6.86 -13.46 -3.87
CA ARG A 397 -6.38 -14.74 -3.34
C ARG A 397 -6.72 -14.91 -1.85
N SER A 398 -6.33 -16.05 -1.28
CA SER A 398 -6.39 -16.29 0.18
C SER A 398 -5.28 -15.54 0.93
N GLY A 399 -5.48 -15.33 2.22
CA GLY A 399 -4.69 -14.43 3.07
C GLY A 399 -5.16 -12.97 2.94
N ALA A 400 -4.95 -12.19 4.00
CA ALA A 400 -5.12 -10.73 3.98
C ALA A 400 -3.76 -10.02 4.01
N VAL A 401 -3.71 -8.75 3.61
CA VAL A 401 -2.57 -7.87 3.82
C VAL A 401 -3.01 -6.74 4.75
N LEU A 402 -2.38 -6.63 5.91
CA LEU A 402 -2.65 -5.60 6.90
C LEU A 402 -1.66 -4.45 6.69
N GLY A 403 -1.99 -3.60 5.71
CA GLY A 403 -1.15 -2.52 5.23
C GLY A 403 -0.87 -1.41 6.26
N GLY A 404 -0.02 -0.44 5.89
CA GLY A 404 0.35 0.72 6.71
C GLY A 404 -0.82 1.51 7.30
N ALA A 405 -1.97 1.56 6.60
CA ALA A 405 -3.22 2.13 7.13
C ALA A 405 -3.70 1.47 8.44
N THR A 406 -3.49 0.16 8.58
CA THR A 406 -3.74 -0.64 9.79
C THR A 406 -2.72 -0.33 10.89
N MET A 407 -1.47 -0.07 10.49
CA MET A 407 -0.35 0.24 11.40
C MET A 407 -0.41 1.68 11.95
N ARG A 408 -1.20 2.58 11.34
CA ARG A 408 -1.37 3.97 11.82
C ARG A 408 -1.74 4.06 13.30
N HIS A 409 -1.21 5.08 13.97
CA HIS A 409 -1.40 5.40 15.39
C HIS A 409 -1.06 4.24 16.35
N HIS A 410 -0.28 3.26 15.90
CA HIS A 410 0.26 2.19 16.70
C HIS A 410 1.78 2.13 16.48
N GLU A 411 2.54 1.97 17.55
CA GLU A 411 3.89 1.46 17.46
C GLU A 411 3.79 -0.06 17.31
N VAL A 412 3.99 -0.54 16.09
CA VAL A 412 3.92 -1.95 15.72
C VAL A 412 5.29 -2.56 15.96
N ILE A 413 5.39 -3.44 16.97
CA ILE A 413 6.64 -4.02 17.47
C ILE A 413 6.77 -5.45 16.97
N PHE A 414 7.88 -5.75 16.28
CA PHE A 414 8.20 -7.05 15.70
C PHE A 414 9.32 -7.73 16.52
N ASP A 415 8.96 -8.61 17.46
CA ASP A 415 9.90 -9.45 18.22
C ASP A 415 10.20 -10.72 17.40
N ARG A 416 11.14 -10.59 16.46
CA ARG A 416 11.53 -11.63 15.50
C ARG A 416 12.02 -12.88 16.23
N ARG A 417 12.88 -12.70 17.23
CA ARG A 417 13.44 -13.78 18.07
C ARG A 417 12.39 -14.63 18.77
N ARG A 418 11.25 -14.05 19.20
CA ARG A 418 10.13 -14.81 19.80
C ARG A 418 8.96 -15.04 18.84
N ARG A 419 9.15 -14.78 17.54
CA ARG A 419 8.13 -14.90 16.47
C ARG A 419 6.78 -14.32 16.88
N ARG A 420 6.75 -13.02 17.21
CA ARG A 420 5.51 -12.33 17.63
C ARG A 420 5.50 -10.84 17.26
N VAL A 421 4.32 -10.30 17.00
CA VAL A 421 4.08 -8.88 16.72
C VAL A 421 3.08 -8.29 17.72
N ALA A 422 3.16 -7.00 18.03
CA ALA A 422 2.19 -6.31 18.88
C ALA A 422 1.90 -4.89 18.35
N PHE A 423 0.65 -4.45 18.47
CA PHE A 423 0.21 -3.12 18.06
C PHE A 423 -0.01 -2.27 19.32
N VAL A 424 0.92 -1.37 19.66
CA VAL A 424 0.84 -0.53 20.87
C VAL A 424 0.29 0.87 20.53
N PRO A 425 -0.90 1.28 21.01
CA PRO A 425 -1.48 2.59 20.69
C PRO A 425 -0.55 3.77 21.06
N SER A 426 -0.14 4.52 20.04
CA SER A 426 0.95 5.49 20.13
C SER A 426 0.72 6.72 19.26
N ASP A 427 1.07 7.89 19.80
CA ASP A 427 1.18 9.12 19.02
C ASP A 427 2.48 9.09 18.20
N CYS A 428 2.40 8.53 17.00
CA CYS A 428 3.53 8.40 16.09
C CYS A 428 4.04 9.75 15.56
N ALA A 429 3.23 10.81 15.61
CA ALA A 429 3.65 12.14 15.18
C ALA A 429 4.47 12.84 16.29
N ALA A 430 4.03 12.76 17.55
CA ALA A 430 4.83 13.17 18.70
C ALA A 430 6.11 12.31 18.86
N LEU A 431 6.05 11.03 18.50
CA LEU A 431 7.22 10.17 18.39
C LEU A 431 8.20 10.72 17.34
N HIS A 432 7.78 10.90 16.08
CA HIS A 432 8.63 11.46 15.01
C HIS A 432 9.30 12.79 15.41
N ARG A 433 8.56 13.69 16.08
CA ARG A 433 9.09 14.99 16.55
C ARG A 433 10.04 14.88 17.75
N GLY A 434 10.13 13.73 18.42
CA GLY A 434 10.94 13.52 19.63
C GLY A 434 10.29 14.00 20.93
N GLU A 435 9.01 14.36 20.88
CA GLU A 435 8.19 14.76 22.04
C GLU A 435 7.77 13.56 22.90
N ARG A 436 7.77 12.36 22.30
CA ARG A 436 7.50 11.07 22.93
C ARG A 436 8.65 10.11 22.61
N SER A 437 8.98 9.21 23.54
CA SER A 437 9.92 8.11 23.31
C SER A 437 9.19 6.85 22.83
N SER A 438 9.91 6.01 22.09
CA SER A 438 9.46 4.66 21.67
C SER A 438 9.21 3.75 22.88
N VAL A 439 8.36 2.74 22.69
CA VAL A 439 8.18 1.62 23.63
C VAL A 439 9.47 0.78 23.77
N LEU A 440 10.31 0.76 22.72
CA LEU A 440 11.62 0.15 22.75
C LEU A 440 12.64 1.04 23.47
N LEU A 441 13.46 0.42 24.33
CA LEU A 441 14.44 1.10 25.16
C LEU A 441 15.77 1.23 24.41
N GLY A 442 16.04 2.45 23.92
CA GLY A 442 17.24 2.74 23.11
C GLY A 442 17.13 2.16 21.70
N GLY A 443 18.23 1.61 21.19
CA GLY A 443 18.31 1.08 19.82
C GLY A 443 18.95 2.06 18.84
N TYR A 444 18.65 1.84 17.56
CA TYR A 444 19.29 2.42 16.38
C TYR A 444 18.25 2.97 15.39
N GLY A 445 18.67 3.95 14.59
CA GLY A 445 17.93 4.48 13.44
C GLY A 445 18.77 4.43 12.15
N MET A 446 18.16 4.71 11.02
CA MET A 446 18.75 4.61 9.68
C MET A 446 19.56 5.86 9.27
N SER A 447 19.06 7.07 9.52
CA SER A 447 19.72 8.31 9.09
C SER A 447 20.88 8.74 10.02
N GLY A 448 22.05 8.13 9.85
CA GLY A 448 23.31 8.55 10.48
C GLY A 448 24.04 9.73 9.80
N CYS A 449 23.58 10.16 8.62
CA CYS A 449 24.34 10.99 7.68
C CYS A 449 24.62 12.43 8.17
N ALA A 450 23.82 12.96 9.10
CA ALA A 450 23.96 14.34 9.57
C ALA A 450 25.27 14.57 10.35
N ALA A 451 25.85 13.52 10.92
CA ALA A 451 27.05 13.58 11.72
C ALA A 451 28.30 13.56 10.83
N SER A 452 28.67 14.73 10.32
CA SER A 452 29.98 14.98 9.69
C SER A 452 31.09 14.90 10.73
N TYR A 453 31.59 13.69 10.98
CA TYR A 453 32.75 13.43 11.83
C TYR A 453 34.02 13.99 11.17
N GLY A 454 34.26 15.29 11.38
CA GLY A 454 35.57 15.89 11.16
C GLY A 454 36.64 15.11 11.93
N PRO A 455 37.89 15.06 11.42
CA PRO A 455 38.94 14.19 11.94
C PRO A 455 39.11 14.43 13.45
N SER A 456 39.01 13.34 14.22
CA SER A 456 39.06 13.39 15.67
C SER A 456 40.32 14.10 16.14
N SER A 457 40.15 15.24 16.81
CA SER A 457 41.29 15.96 17.41
C SER A 457 42.06 15.00 18.32
N PRO A 458 43.40 14.95 18.25
CA PRO A 458 44.18 14.03 19.06
C PRO A 458 43.87 14.25 20.56
N PRO A 459 43.87 13.18 21.37
CA PRO A 459 43.43 13.24 22.75
C PRO A 459 44.23 14.32 23.50
N ARG A 460 43.51 15.34 23.99
CA ARG A 460 44.11 16.48 24.68
C ARG A 460 44.90 15.95 25.88
N PRO A 461 46.18 16.35 26.08
CA PRO A 461 46.94 15.90 27.24
C PRO A 461 46.19 16.28 28.53
N PRO A 462 46.32 15.46 29.61
CA PRO A 462 45.58 15.66 30.84
C PRO A 462 45.82 17.08 31.37
N ALA A 463 44.73 17.75 31.75
CA ALA A 463 44.80 19.12 32.25
C ALA A 463 45.68 19.18 33.51
N PRO A 464 46.50 20.23 33.69
CA PRO A 464 47.20 20.45 34.96
C PRO A 464 46.19 20.58 36.10
N PRO A 465 46.56 20.22 37.34
CA PRO A 465 45.66 20.32 38.48
C PRO A 465 45.16 21.76 38.66
N PRO A 466 43.89 21.96 39.05
CA PRO A 466 43.32 23.29 39.18
C PRO A 466 44.07 24.11 40.26
N PRO A 467 44.25 25.43 40.06
CA PRO A 467 44.79 26.30 41.09
C PRO A 467 43.86 26.32 42.33
N PRO A 468 44.39 26.63 43.52
CA PRO A 468 43.58 26.72 44.74
C PRO A 468 42.46 27.76 44.59
N PRO A 469 41.31 27.55 45.25
CA PRO A 469 40.16 28.43 45.10
C PRO A 469 40.45 29.85 45.56
N ALA A 470 40.06 30.83 44.75
CA ALA A 470 40.14 32.25 45.08
C ALA A 470 39.27 32.58 46.31
N PRO A 471 39.65 33.59 47.13
CA PRO A 471 38.83 34.02 48.25
C PRO A 471 37.44 34.53 47.79
N PRO A 472 36.39 34.38 48.62
CA PRO A 472 35.04 34.76 48.23
C PRO A 472 34.92 36.28 47.99
N PRO A 473 34.10 36.71 47.02
CA PRO A 473 33.89 38.13 46.75
C PRO A 473 33.13 38.82 47.91
N PRO A 474 33.30 40.14 48.08
CA PRO A 474 32.53 40.90 49.07
C PRO A 474 31.02 40.88 48.76
N PRO A 475 30.14 41.04 49.77
CA PRO A 475 28.70 41.00 49.59
C PRO A 475 28.20 42.10 48.65
N ALA A 476 27.25 41.74 47.78
CA ALA A 476 26.69 42.65 46.80
C ALA A 476 25.91 43.82 47.43
N ALA A 477 26.01 45.00 46.83
CA ALA A 477 25.25 46.18 47.23
C ALA A 477 23.73 45.96 47.06
N PRO A 478 22.87 46.58 47.90
CA PRO A 478 21.43 46.46 47.79
C PRO A 478 20.90 47.08 46.47
N PRO A 479 19.82 46.54 45.89
CA PRO A 479 19.26 47.04 44.64
C PRO A 479 18.63 48.44 44.81
N PRO A 480 18.63 49.28 43.77
CA PRO A 480 17.98 50.59 43.81
C PRO A 480 16.46 50.47 43.96
N PRO A 481 15.79 51.51 44.53
CA PRO A 481 14.34 51.51 44.71
C PRO A 481 13.59 51.44 43.38
N ARG A 482 12.44 50.77 43.39
CA ARG A 482 11.59 50.63 42.19
C ARG A 482 11.04 52.01 41.76
N PRO A 483 10.97 52.30 40.45
CA PRO A 483 10.23 53.47 39.98
C PRO A 483 8.74 53.37 40.35
N PRO A 484 8.03 54.51 40.51
CA PRO A 484 6.61 54.51 40.83
C PRO A 484 5.78 53.83 39.74
N ARG A 485 4.66 53.22 40.14
CA ARG A 485 3.70 52.64 39.18
C ARG A 485 3.09 53.75 38.33
N LEU A 486 3.08 53.55 37.01
CA LEU A 486 2.23 54.32 36.12
C LEU A 486 0.75 54.15 36.54
N PRO A 487 -0.09 55.20 36.42
CA PRO A 487 -1.52 55.07 36.65
C PRO A 487 -2.16 54.10 35.65
N PRO A 488 -3.30 53.47 36.00
CA PRO A 488 -4.01 52.61 35.06
C PRO A 488 -4.45 53.40 33.82
N ALA A 489 -4.38 52.76 32.65
CA ALA A 489 -4.89 53.34 31.42
C ALA A 489 -6.41 53.62 31.55
N PRO A 490 -6.93 54.71 30.93
CA PRO A 490 -8.36 54.97 30.91
C PRO A 490 -9.10 53.82 30.21
N PRO A 491 -10.37 53.55 30.57
CA PRO A 491 -11.18 52.54 29.89
C PRO A 491 -11.30 52.86 28.41
N ALA A 492 -11.31 51.82 27.57
CA ALA A 492 -11.54 51.97 26.13
C ALA A 492 -12.90 52.66 25.88
N PRO A 493 -13.01 53.54 24.87
CA PRO A 493 -14.30 54.13 24.51
C PRO A 493 -15.30 53.04 24.12
N PRO A 494 -16.61 53.24 24.38
CA PRO A 494 -17.63 52.30 23.94
C PRO A 494 -17.60 52.18 22.40
N PRO A 495 -17.99 51.02 21.85
CA PRO A 495 -18.14 50.89 20.39
C PRO A 495 -19.17 51.91 19.89
N PRO A 496 -18.99 52.45 18.67
CA PRO A 496 -19.95 53.38 18.09
C PRO A 496 -21.34 52.73 17.99
N PRO A 497 -22.43 53.51 18.16
CA PRO A 497 -23.78 52.98 18.00
C PRO A 497 -23.97 52.43 16.57
N PRO A 498 -24.83 51.41 16.40
CA PRO A 498 -25.18 50.93 15.07
C PRO A 498 -25.80 52.07 14.24
N PRO A 499 -25.59 52.09 12.91
CA PRO A 499 -26.20 53.10 12.05
C PRO A 499 -27.73 53.04 12.16
N PRO A 500 -28.43 54.17 12.00
CA PRO A 500 -29.89 54.20 12.07
C PRO A 500 -30.52 53.29 11.02
N PRO A 501 -31.68 52.66 11.31
CA PRO A 501 -32.38 51.84 10.33
C PRO A 501 -32.75 52.69 9.12
N HIS A 502 -32.62 52.10 7.92
CA HIS A 502 -32.99 52.77 6.67
C HIS A 502 -34.46 53.22 6.70
N PRO A 503 -34.80 54.39 6.11
CA PRO A 503 -36.19 54.78 5.94
C PRO A 503 -36.94 53.73 5.10
N PRO A 504 -38.23 53.45 5.42
CA PRO A 504 -38.98 52.41 4.73
C PRO A 504 -39.16 52.77 3.25
N GLY A 505 -38.55 51.96 2.38
CA GLY A 505 -38.64 52.11 0.91
C GLY A 505 -37.31 52.14 0.16
N TRP A 506 -36.15 52.20 0.83
CA TRP A 506 -34.85 52.18 0.13
C TRP A 506 -34.29 50.75 -0.02
N ALA A 507 -34.04 50.33 -1.27
CA ALA A 507 -33.44 49.05 -1.61
C ALA A 507 -32.10 49.25 -2.33
N PRO A 508 -31.02 48.53 -1.93
CA PRO A 508 -29.73 48.62 -2.62
C PRO A 508 -29.78 47.90 -3.99
N PRO A 509 -29.03 48.37 -5.00
CA PRO A 509 -28.92 47.69 -6.28
C PRO A 509 -28.20 46.33 -6.13
N PRO A 510 -28.61 45.28 -6.88
CA PRO A 510 -28.03 43.95 -6.75
C PRO A 510 -26.62 43.86 -7.37
N PRO A 511 -25.75 42.96 -6.86
CA PRO A 511 -24.46 42.68 -7.48
C PRO A 511 -24.64 42.05 -8.88
N LEU A 512 -23.77 42.43 -9.82
CA LEU A 512 -23.88 42.16 -11.27
C LEU A 512 -23.99 40.67 -11.67
N ALA A 513 -23.67 39.73 -10.78
CA ALA A 513 -23.82 38.30 -11.01
C ALA A 513 -25.29 37.79 -11.00
N ALA A 514 -26.24 38.60 -10.52
CA ALA A 514 -27.67 38.25 -10.52
C ALA A 514 -28.35 38.56 -11.86
N SER A 515 -28.09 39.73 -12.45
CA SER A 515 -28.78 40.25 -13.63
C SER A 515 -28.64 39.36 -14.87
N LEU A 516 -27.47 38.75 -15.07
CA LEU A 516 -27.23 37.82 -16.18
C LEU A 516 -28.03 36.51 -16.06
N ARG A 517 -28.34 36.04 -14.84
CA ARG A 517 -29.12 34.81 -14.64
C ARG A 517 -30.62 35.04 -14.85
N ALA A 518 -31.11 36.27 -14.66
CA ALA A 518 -32.48 36.65 -15.00
C ALA A 518 -32.68 36.68 -16.52
N ALA A 519 -31.78 37.34 -17.26
CA ALA A 519 -31.82 37.40 -18.72
C ALA A 519 -31.77 36.00 -19.37
N TRP A 520 -30.89 35.12 -18.89
CA TRP A 520 -30.76 33.76 -19.43
C TRP A 520 -32.00 32.88 -19.19
N ARG A 521 -32.71 33.07 -18.06
CA ARG A 521 -33.97 32.36 -17.80
C ARG A 521 -35.13 32.88 -18.65
N ALA A 522 -35.16 34.17 -18.97
CA ALA A 522 -36.15 34.74 -19.89
C ALA A 522 -35.95 34.26 -21.33
N ALA A 523 -34.70 34.10 -21.78
CA ALA A 523 -34.37 33.69 -23.15
C ALA A 523 -34.70 32.20 -23.47
N VAL A 524 -34.74 31.33 -22.47
CA VAL A 524 -34.94 29.87 -22.64
C VAL A 524 -36.37 29.41 -22.31
N GLY A 525 -37.17 30.24 -21.62
CA GLY A 525 -38.50 29.86 -21.11
C GLY A 525 -39.66 29.86 -22.11
N ALA A 526 -39.45 30.20 -23.39
CA ALA A 526 -40.53 30.56 -24.33
C ALA A 526 -40.48 29.79 -25.68
N ALA A 527 -40.27 28.47 -25.65
CA ALA A 527 -40.19 27.65 -26.88
C ALA A 527 -40.78 26.22 -26.77
N ALA A 528 -41.90 26.06 -26.04
CA ALA A 528 -42.73 24.85 -26.10
C ALA A 528 -44.20 25.24 -25.84
N ALA A 529 -45.19 24.89 -26.67
CA ALA A 529 -45.21 24.22 -27.99
C ALA A 529 -46.53 24.67 -28.69
N PRO A 530 -47.16 23.94 -29.64
CA PRO A 530 -46.63 23.07 -30.69
C PRO A 530 -47.07 23.52 -32.10
N LEU A 531 -46.24 23.37 -33.14
CA LEU A 531 -46.67 23.52 -34.54
C LEU A 531 -46.21 22.35 -35.42
N ARG A 532 -47.10 21.95 -36.34
CA ARG A 532 -46.92 20.87 -37.31
C ARG A 532 -46.58 21.43 -38.71
N ALA A 533 -46.00 20.56 -39.54
CA ALA A 533 -45.99 20.56 -41.01
C ALA A 533 -44.88 21.34 -41.77
N ALA A 534 -44.62 20.82 -42.98
CA ALA A 534 -43.78 21.30 -44.09
C ALA A 534 -42.22 21.25 -43.93
N PRO A 535 -41.44 20.81 -44.96
CA PRO A 535 -39.99 20.62 -44.84
C PRO A 535 -39.16 21.45 -45.83
N ALA A 536 -38.68 22.64 -45.44
CA ALA A 536 -37.86 23.49 -46.32
C ALA A 536 -36.88 24.45 -45.59
N ALA A 537 -36.15 23.99 -44.57
CA ALA A 537 -35.27 24.85 -43.76
C ALA A 537 -33.82 24.34 -43.49
N TRP A 538 -33.49 23.10 -43.83
CA TRP A 538 -32.23 22.47 -43.38
C TRP A 538 -30.96 22.87 -44.15
N ALA A 539 -31.08 23.57 -45.29
CA ALA A 539 -29.92 23.93 -46.11
C ALA A 539 -29.06 25.09 -45.56
N LEU A 540 -29.66 26.04 -44.83
CA LEU A 540 -28.97 27.27 -44.40
C LEU A 540 -28.24 27.10 -43.05
N ALA A 541 -28.76 26.28 -42.14
CA ALA A 541 -28.13 26.04 -40.83
C ALA A 541 -26.75 25.35 -40.94
N ALA A 542 -26.58 24.45 -41.92
CA ALA A 542 -25.33 23.72 -42.13
C ALA A 542 -24.17 24.63 -42.57
N LEU A 543 -24.44 25.67 -43.37
CA LEU A 543 -23.41 26.59 -43.86
C LEU A 543 -22.88 27.52 -42.75
N ALA A 544 -23.75 27.95 -41.83
CA ALA A 544 -23.36 28.78 -40.69
C ALA A 544 -22.44 28.04 -39.70
N GLY A 545 -22.70 26.76 -39.44
CA GLY A 545 -21.88 25.94 -38.54
C GLY A 545 -20.43 25.76 -39.01
N CYS A 546 -20.23 25.52 -40.32
CA CYS A 546 -18.90 25.34 -40.90
C CYS A 546 -18.03 26.60 -40.82
N ALA A 547 -18.62 27.80 -40.98
CA ALA A 547 -17.89 29.06 -40.90
C ALA A 547 -17.33 29.33 -39.49
N LEU A 548 -18.10 29.03 -38.44
CA LEU A 548 -17.66 29.19 -37.05
C LEU A 548 -16.56 28.19 -36.67
N ALA A 549 -16.65 26.94 -37.14
CA ALA A 549 -15.60 25.94 -36.92
C ALA A 549 -14.26 26.32 -37.59
N ALA A 550 -14.31 26.89 -38.81
CA ALA A 550 -13.12 27.36 -39.51
C ALA A 550 -12.47 28.56 -38.80
N ALA A 551 -13.27 29.52 -38.31
CA ALA A 551 -12.77 30.68 -37.57
C ALA A 551 -12.09 30.27 -36.24
N ALA A 552 -12.67 29.33 -35.50
CA ALA A 552 -12.08 28.82 -34.25
C ALA A 552 -10.73 28.11 -34.50
N LEU A 553 -10.62 27.33 -35.58
CA LEU A 553 -9.37 26.64 -35.92
C LEU A 553 -8.27 27.61 -36.39
N ALA A 554 -8.63 28.67 -37.12
CA ALA A 554 -7.69 29.73 -37.51
C ALA A 554 -7.15 30.50 -36.29
N TYR A 555 -8.01 30.82 -35.31
CA TYR A 555 -7.60 31.51 -34.08
C TYR A 555 -6.67 30.63 -33.22
N ALA A 556 -6.94 29.33 -33.12
CA ALA A 556 -6.09 28.38 -32.40
C ALA A 556 -4.70 28.19 -33.06
N LEU A 557 -4.59 28.35 -34.37
CA LEU A 557 -3.31 28.28 -35.10
C LEU A 557 -2.51 29.59 -35.02
N LEU A 558 -3.16 30.74 -34.89
CA LEU A 558 -2.50 32.03 -34.67
C LEU A 558 -2.02 32.21 -33.22
N ALA A 559 -2.69 31.59 -32.25
CA ALA A 559 -2.30 31.63 -30.84
C ALA A 559 -1.13 30.68 -30.47
N ALA A 560 -0.61 29.91 -31.43
CA ALA A 560 0.43 28.91 -31.22
C ALA A 560 1.85 29.36 -31.65
N ASP A 561 2.01 30.60 -32.11
CA ASP A 561 3.24 31.10 -32.77
C ASP A 561 3.95 32.23 -31.97
N ASP A 562 3.50 32.55 -30.75
CA ASP A 562 3.97 33.70 -29.94
C ASP A 562 4.65 33.31 -28.59
N GLU A 563 4.79 32.01 -28.28
CA GLU A 563 5.63 31.49 -27.16
C GLU A 563 6.87 30.72 -27.65
N LEU A 564 7.48 31.15 -28.76
CA LEU A 564 8.80 30.66 -29.18
C LEU A 564 9.74 31.78 -29.68
N SER A 565 9.72 32.96 -29.02
CA SER A 565 10.56 34.11 -29.42
C SER A 565 10.99 35.03 -28.26
N ARG A 566 11.78 34.49 -27.32
CA ARG A 566 12.76 35.19 -26.46
C ARG A 566 13.50 34.16 -25.60
N GLY A 567 14.81 33.93 -25.82
CA GLY A 567 15.55 32.93 -25.03
C GLY A 567 17.06 32.84 -25.24
N GLU A 568 17.57 33.07 -26.46
CA GLU A 568 19.01 32.99 -26.74
C GLU A 568 19.53 34.20 -27.54
N GLU A 569 20.46 34.96 -26.95
CA GLU A 569 21.52 35.65 -27.69
C GLU A 569 22.75 35.82 -26.79
N ALA A 570 23.73 34.91 -26.90
CA ALA A 570 25.04 35.04 -26.24
C ALA A 570 26.16 34.28 -26.98
N ALA A 571 26.93 35.02 -27.79
CA ALA A 571 28.31 34.73 -28.20
C ALA A 571 28.65 33.35 -28.83
N ALA A 572 28.66 33.34 -30.16
CA ALA A 572 29.32 32.35 -31.02
C ALA A 572 30.79 32.03 -30.66
N ALA A 573 31.25 30.79 -30.94
CA ALA A 573 32.09 30.50 -32.12
C ALA A 573 32.97 29.22 -32.02
N ARG A 574 32.75 28.25 -32.94
CA ARG A 574 33.74 27.82 -33.97
C ARG A 574 33.13 26.78 -34.93
N ARG A 575 33.84 26.47 -36.02
CA ARG A 575 33.33 25.72 -37.19
C ARG A 575 33.99 24.34 -37.32
N GLY A 576 33.25 23.34 -37.80
CA GLY A 576 33.78 22.04 -38.23
C GLY A 576 32.73 21.30 -39.08
N ALA A 577 33.02 21.05 -40.36
CA ALA A 577 32.03 20.61 -41.34
C ALA A 577 31.85 19.09 -41.43
N GLY A 578 30.67 18.63 -41.86
CA GLY A 578 30.39 17.24 -42.22
C GLY A 578 28.91 17.04 -42.58
N ALA A 579 28.58 16.86 -43.86
CA ALA A 579 27.19 16.83 -44.34
C ALA A 579 26.82 15.49 -44.98
N ALA A 580 25.63 14.97 -44.64
CA ALA A 580 24.93 13.93 -45.38
C ALA A 580 23.41 14.19 -45.32
N ARG A 581 22.68 13.93 -46.41
CA ARG A 581 21.22 14.13 -46.51
C ARG A 581 20.49 12.79 -46.52
N GLY A 582 19.38 12.70 -45.78
CA GLY A 582 18.41 11.62 -45.90
C GLY A 582 17.02 12.08 -45.44
N LYS A 583 16.01 12.00 -46.31
CA LYS A 583 14.58 12.19 -45.97
C LYS A 583 13.80 11.05 -46.62
N LEU A 584 12.83 10.50 -45.90
CA LEU A 584 11.77 9.66 -46.48
C LEU A 584 10.41 10.06 -45.90
N ARG A 585 9.34 9.80 -46.66
CA ARG A 585 7.93 10.05 -46.28
C ARG A 585 7.09 8.79 -46.55
N VAL A 586 5.92 8.72 -45.92
CA VAL A 586 5.00 7.57 -45.96
C VAL A 586 3.62 8.00 -46.50
N ARG A 587 3.05 7.28 -47.49
CA ARG A 587 1.61 6.93 -47.49
C ARG A 587 1.15 5.84 -48.50
N TRP A 588 0.68 4.72 -47.95
CA TRP A 588 -0.53 3.91 -48.25
C TRP A 588 -1.20 3.81 -49.64
N LEU A 589 -1.68 2.59 -49.97
CA LEU A 589 -2.91 2.29 -50.74
C LEU A 589 -3.50 0.89 -50.37
N LEU A 590 -4.65 0.49 -50.96
CA LEU A 590 -5.61 -0.60 -50.60
C LEU A 590 -5.93 -1.49 -51.86
N PRO A 591 -7.01 -2.34 -51.98
CA PRO A 591 -7.72 -3.32 -51.10
C PRO A 591 -8.08 -4.70 -51.78
N LYS A 592 -8.74 -5.67 -51.10
CA LYS A 592 -10.09 -6.30 -51.45
C LYS A 592 -10.44 -7.66 -50.75
N ARG A 593 -11.70 -8.14 -50.97
CA ARG A 593 -12.48 -9.18 -50.23
C ARG A 593 -12.75 -10.48 -51.03
N LEU A 594 -13.32 -11.51 -50.37
CA LEU A 594 -14.46 -12.35 -50.87
C LEU A 594 -15.29 -13.01 -49.71
N LEU A 595 -16.42 -13.68 -50.00
CA LEU A 595 -17.50 -14.23 -49.08
C LEU A 595 -18.19 -15.47 -49.73
N PRO A 596 -19.02 -16.36 -49.07
CA PRO A 596 -20.21 -16.13 -48.19
C PRO A 596 -20.37 -17.20 -47.01
N ARG A 597 -21.50 -17.64 -46.38
CA ARG A 597 -22.99 -17.35 -46.41
C ARG A 597 -23.73 -17.48 -45.02
N ARG A 598 -24.67 -18.43 -44.80
CA ARG A 598 -25.65 -18.62 -43.65
C ARG A 598 -26.15 -20.10 -43.57
N ALA A 599 -26.32 -20.80 -42.42
CA ALA A 599 -27.38 -20.81 -41.34
C ALA A 599 -28.73 -21.50 -41.74
N PRO A 600 -29.66 -22.01 -40.86
CA PRO A 600 -29.83 -22.01 -39.37
C PRO A 600 -30.30 -23.43 -38.79
N PRO A 601 -31.26 -23.66 -37.82
CA PRO A 601 -31.66 -23.11 -36.48
C PRO A 601 -31.78 -24.20 -35.31
N GLU A 602 -32.51 -23.89 -34.21
CA GLU A 602 -33.09 -24.76 -33.11
C GLU A 602 -32.19 -25.30 -31.96
N GLU A 603 -32.63 -25.49 -30.70
CA GLU A 603 -33.71 -24.88 -29.87
C GLU A 603 -33.49 -25.10 -28.33
N GLY A 604 -34.05 -24.23 -27.46
CA GLY A 604 -34.53 -24.53 -26.08
C GLY A 604 -33.58 -24.80 -24.88
N GLY A 605 -33.84 -24.14 -23.72
CA GLY A 605 -33.49 -24.64 -22.37
C GLY A 605 -32.78 -23.67 -21.40
N GLU A 606 -33.36 -23.44 -20.21
CA GLU A 606 -32.75 -22.68 -19.10
C GLU A 606 -32.19 -23.64 -18.01
N GLY A 607 -31.11 -23.24 -17.30
CA GLY A 607 -30.56 -24.01 -16.17
C GLY A 607 -29.32 -23.37 -15.53
N GLU A 608 -29.14 -23.56 -14.22
CA GLU A 608 -28.06 -22.95 -13.42
C GLU A 608 -26.69 -23.62 -13.63
N GLY A 609 -25.61 -22.87 -13.40
CA GLY A 609 -24.25 -23.24 -13.83
C GLY A 609 -23.35 -23.86 -12.77
N LEU A 610 -22.43 -24.72 -13.24
CA LEU A 610 -21.24 -25.19 -12.54
C LEU A 610 -20.17 -25.55 -13.59
N CYS A 611 -18.91 -25.23 -13.34
CA CYS A 611 -17.84 -25.48 -14.31
C CYS A 611 -17.54 -26.98 -14.43
N ALA A 612 -17.54 -27.48 -15.66
CA ALA A 612 -17.05 -28.82 -16.01
C ALA A 612 -16.12 -28.70 -17.24
N PRO A 613 -15.03 -29.50 -17.32
CA PRO A 613 -14.14 -29.47 -18.47
C PRO A 613 -14.85 -30.00 -19.73
N PRO A 614 -14.49 -29.52 -20.94
CA PRO A 614 -15.06 -30.02 -22.18
C PRO A 614 -14.72 -31.50 -22.36
N ARG A 615 -15.74 -32.37 -22.35
CA ARG A 615 -15.57 -33.78 -22.72
C ARG A 615 -15.30 -33.88 -24.22
N GLY A 616 -14.36 -34.75 -24.58
CA GLY A 616 -13.74 -34.80 -25.91
C GLY A 616 -14.69 -34.81 -27.10
N GLY A 617 -14.79 -33.65 -27.75
CA GLY A 617 -15.05 -33.50 -29.18
C GLY A 617 -13.90 -32.67 -29.75
N GLY A 618 -13.30 -33.10 -30.86
CA GLY A 618 -12.06 -32.51 -31.38
C GLY A 618 -12.21 -31.03 -31.74
N ALA A 619 -11.82 -30.14 -30.82
CA ALA A 619 -11.91 -28.71 -31.03
C ALA A 619 -10.88 -28.27 -32.08
N GLU A 620 -11.33 -27.91 -33.28
CA GLU A 620 -10.43 -27.44 -34.35
C GLU A 620 -9.69 -26.16 -33.96
N ARG A 621 -10.24 -25.40 -32.99
CA ARG A 621 -9.66 -24.19 -32.41
C ARG A 621 -9.78 -24.17 -30.89
N VAL A 622 -8.76 -23.67 -30.21
CA VAL A 622 -8.81 -23.29 -28.78
C VAL A 622 -8.98 -21.77 -28.70
N SER A 623 -9.92 -21.31 -27.87
CA SER A 623 -10.20 -19.90 -27.65
C SER A 623 -9.86 -19.48 -26.22
N VAL A 624 -9.17 -18.36 -26.09
CA VAL A 624 -8.38 -17.98 -24.92
C VAL A 624 -8.60 -16.50 -24.63
N VAL A 625 -9.15 -16.15 -23.47
CA VAL A 625 -9.35 -14.75 -23.06
C VAL A 625 -8.10 -14.23 -22.36
N LEU A 626 -7.56 -13.10 -22.81
CA LEU A 626 -6.37 -12.51 -22.22
C LEU A 626 -6.69 -11.78 -20.90
N PRO A 627 -5.96 -12.04 -19.80
CA PRO A 627 -6.11 -11.29 -18.56
C PRO A 627 -5.45 -9.90 -18.62
N CYS A 628 -4.50 -9.69 -19.53
CA CYS A 628 -3.68 -8.47 -19.68
C CYS A 628 -3.39 -8.15 -21.16
N GLU A 629 -2.77 -7.00 -21.46
CA GLU A 629 -2.35 -6.66 -22.83
C GLU A 629 -1.11 -7.50 -23.24
N ALA A 630 -1.22 -8.29 -24.30
CA ALA A 630 -0.13 -9.09 -24.84
C ALA A 630 0.40 -8.45 -26.15
N ARG A 631 1.70 -8.12 -26.19
CA ARG A 631 2.29 -7.29 -27.27
C ARG A 631 3.11 -8.02 -28.33
N GLU A 632 3.79 -9.10 -27.96
CA GLU A 632 4.77 -9.77 -28.85
C GLU A 632 4.67 -11.30 -28.81
N THR A 633 4.33 -11.88 -27.66
CA THR A 633 4.19 -13.33 -27.48
C THR A 633 3.16 -13.62 -26.40
N LEU A 634 2.28 -14.61 -26.64
CA LEU A 634 1.40 -15.20 -25.64
C LEU A 634 2.05 -16.49 -25.12
N SER A 635 2.16 -16.65 -23.81
CA SER A 635 2.61 -17.90 -23.20
C SER A 635 1.41 -18.66 -22.63
N LEU A 636 1.24 -19.91 -23.06
CA LEU A 636 0.23 -20.83 -22.54
C LEU A 636 0.91 -21.94 -21.72
N ARG A 637 0.18 -22.52 -20.77
CA ARG A 637 0.60 -23.69 -19.99
C ARG A 637 -0.27 -24.90 -20.31
N THR A 638 0.30 -26.09 -20.41
CA THR A 638 -0.45 -27.36 -20.45
C THR A 638 -0.89 -27.80 -19.05
N ALA A 639 -1.84 -28.73 -18.94
CA ALA A 639 -2.21 -29.31 -17.64
C ALA A 639 -1.02 -30.07 -16.99
N SER A 640 -0.18 -30.69 -17.81
CA SER A 640 1.13 -31.27 -17.43
C SER A 640 2.18 -30.23 -16.98
N GLY A 641 1.90 -28.93 -17.13
CA GLY A 641 2.72 -27.83 -16.59
C GLY A 641 3.80 -27.30 -17.53
N GLU A 642 3.96 -27.86 -18.73
CA GLU A 642 4.85 -27.37 -19.78
C GLU A 642 4.33 -26.04 -20.37
N ARG A 643 5.19 -25.27 -21.06
CA ARG A 643 4.82 -23.97 -21.63
C ARG A 643 4.96 -23.94 -23.15
N VAL A 644 3.94 -23.43 -23.83
CA VAL A 644 3.92 -23.16 -25.27
C VAL A 644 3.83 -21.66 -25.48
N CYS A 645 4.88 -21.06 -26.02
CA CYS A 645 4.87 -19.67 -26.46
C CYS A 645 4.39 -19.55 -27.91
N ILE A 646 3.58 -18.53 -28.20
CA ILE A 646 3.01 -18.24 -29.51
C ILE A 646 3.31 -16.76 -29.85
N PRO A 647 4.04 -16.46 -30.94
CA PRO A 647 4.24 -15.06 -31.35
C PRO A 647 2.92 -14.43 -31.79
N LEU A 648 2.67 -13.19 -31.38
CA LEU A 648 1.49 -12.43 -31.77
C LEU A 648 1.85 -11.48 -32.94
N VAL A 649 1.04 -11.51 -34.00
CA VAL A 649 1.26 -10.69 -35.21
C VAL A 649 0.87 -9.23 -34.97
N GLU A 650 -0.09 -8.98 -34.08
CA GLU A 650 -0.55 -7.67 -33.65
C GLU A 650 -0.78 -7.68 -32.13
N ARG A 651 -0.80 -6.51 -31.49
CA ARG A 651 -1.09 -6.40 -30.04
C ARG A 651 -2.52 -6.84 -29.75
N ALA A 652 -2.70 -7.59 -28.67
CA ALA A 652 -4.01 -8.02 -28.20
C ALA A 652 -4.30 -7.45 -26.81
N SER A 653 -5.52 -6.96 -26.61
CA SER A 653 -5.93 -6.21 -25.41
C SER A 653 -6.37 -7.13 -24.26
N ALA A 654 -6.30 -6.62 -23.02
CA ALA A 654 -6.95 -7.28 -21.88
C ALA A 654 -8.45 -7.48 -22.15
N GLY A 655 -8.99 -8.65 -21.80
CA GLY A 655 -10.36 -9.08 -22.10
C GLY A 655 -10.60 -9.52 -23.56
N GLN A 656 -9.60 -9.43 -24.46
CA GLN A 656 -9.73 -9.92 -25.83
C GLN A 656 -9.67 -11.45 -25.87
N ALA A 657 -10.64 -12.07 -26.54
CA ALA A 657 -10.59 -13.50 -26.86
C ALA A 657 -9.76 -13.71 -28.13
N LEU A 658 -8.62 -14.40 -28.00
CA LEU A 658 -7.84 -14.91 -29.13
C LEU A 658 -8.22 -16.37 -29.41
N SER A 659 -8.29 -16.76 -30.68
CA SER A 659 -8.66 -18.11 -31.08
C SER A 659 -7.61 -18.69 -32.03
N PHE A 660 -6.94 -19.76 -31.63
CA PHE A 660 -5.86 -20.42 -32.37
C PHE A 660 -6.34 -21.77 -32.89
N SER A 661 -5.92 -22.20 -34.09
CA SER A 661 -6.19 -23.58 -34.52
C SER A 661 -5.31 -24.56 -33.73
N VAL A 662 -5.83 -25.74 -33.41
CA VAL A 662 -5.03 -26.79 -32.75
C VAL A 662 -3.81 -27.16 -33.59
N GLN A 663 -3.89 -27.12 -34.92
CA GLN A 663 -2.73 -27.30 -35.79
C GLN A 663 -1.61 -26.26 -35.55
N SER A 664 -1.96 -24.99 -35.36
CA SER A 664 -0.97 -23.93 -35.07
C SER A 664 -0.35 -24.10 -33.68
N LEU A 665 -1.16 -24.50 -32.70
CA LEU A 665 -0.71 -24.78 -31.33
C LEU A 665 0.22 -26.01 -31.30
N MET A 666 -0.15 -27.10 -31.98
CA MET A 666 0.66 -28.31 -32.11
C MET A 666 1.99 -28.04 -32.83
N ALA A 667 2.00 -27.19 -33.86
CA ALA A 667 3.23 -26.76 -34.52
C ALA A 667 4.14 -25.97 -33.58
N ALA A 668 3.59 -25.02 -32.82
CA ALA A 668 4.35 -24.26 -31.82
C ALA A 668 4.89 -25.15 -30.69
N ALA A 669 4.09 -26.10 -30.19
CA ALA A 669 4.48 -27.03 -29.14
C ALA A 669 5.58 -28.01 -29.62
N THR A 670 5.45 -28.54 -30.84
CA THR A 670 6.47 -29.42 -31.44
C THR A 670 7.77 -28.68 -31.67
N ALA A 671 7.73 -27.43 -32.16
CA ALA A 671 8.92 -26.59 -32.33
C ALA A 671 9.60 -26.19 -31.00
N GLN A 672 8.89 -26.31 -29.87
CA GLN A 672 9.41 -26.09 -28.51
C GLN A 672 9.79 -27.40 -27.80
N ASN A 673 9.78 -28.54 -28.50
CA ASN A 673 10.14 -29.86 -27.98
C ASN A 673 9.38 -30.28 -26.70
N LEU A 674 8.07 -29.97 -26.63
CA LEU A 674 7.23 -30.47 -25.52
C LEU A 674 7.18 -32.00 -25.47
N SER A 675 6.93 -32.54 -24.28
CA SER A 675 6.73 -33.97 -24.08
C SER A 675 5.50 -34.49 -24.83
N THR A 676 5.40 -35.83 -24.94
CA THR A 676 4.20 -36.49 -25.47
C THR A 676 2.93 -36.13 -24.69
N GLU A 677 3.04 -35.90 -23.38
CA GLU A 677 1.92 -35.55 -22.50
C GLU A 677 1.47 -34.09 -22.74
N GLY A 678 2.42 -33.15 -22.82
CA GLY A 678 2.12 -31.76 -23.21
C GLY A 678 1.58 -31.64 -24.64
N LEU A 679 2.02 -32.48 -25.57
CA LEU A 679 1.45 -32.55 -26.93
C LEU A 679 0.02 -33.13 -26.95
N GLU A 680 -0.35 -34.02 -26.03
CA GLU A 680 -1.73 -34.50 -25.88
C GLU A 680 -2.64 -33.47 -25.18
N ASP A 681 -2.12 -32.71 -24.22
CA ASP A 681 -2.84 -31.58 -23.63
C ASP A 681 -3.17 -30.49 -24.67
N VAL A 682 -2.18 -30.09 -25.48
CA VAL A 682 -2.38 -29.13 -26.58
C VAL A 682 -3.40 -29.63 -27.61
N ARG A 683 -3.38 -30.94 -27.92
CA ARG A 683 -4.35 -31.57 -28.83
C ARG A 683 -5.76 -31.62 -28.24
N SER A 684 -5.87 -31.81 -26.93
CA SER A 684 -7.12 -31.87 -26.17
C SER A 684 -7.71 -30.48 -25.85
N GLY A 685 -6.91 -29.41 -25.99
CA GLY A 685 -7.27 -28.04 -25.58
C GLY A 685 -7.13 -27.78 -24.08
N ASN A 686 -6.42 -28.64 -23.34
CA ASN A 686 -6.12 -28.51 -21.92
C ASN A 686 -5.00 -27.48 -21.68
N ILE A 687 -5.22 -26.23 -22.08
CA ILE A 687 -4.22 -25.17 -22.01
C ILE A 687 -4.77 -23.87 -21.43
N GLU A 688 -4.00 -23.25 -20.54
CA GLU A 688 -4.35 -22.02 -19.82
C GLU A 688 -3.38 -20.88 -20.14
N VAL A 689 -3.78 -19.62 -19.92
CA VAL A 689 -2.86 -18.46 -20.08
C VAL A 689 -1.88 -18.43 -18.92
N CYS A 690 -0.57 -18.40 -19.23
CA CYS A 690 0.38 -17.83 -18.28
C CYS A 690 0.21 -16.31 -18.28
N ALA A 691 -0.39 -15.76 -17.23
CA ALA A 691 -0.08 -14.40 -16.83
C ALA A 691 1.43 -14.35 -16.54
N GLY A 692 2.14 -13.39 -17.14
CA GLY A 692 3.61 -13.28 -17.10
C GLY A 692 4.08 -11.86 -17.38
#